data_AF-A0A5J5QE25-F1
#
_entry.id   AF-A0A5J5QE25-F1
#
_cell.length_a   1.000
_cell.length_b   1.000
_cell.length_c   1.000
_cell.angle_alpha   90.00
_cell.angle_beta   90.00
_cell.angle_gamma   90.00
#
_symmetry.space_group_name_H-M   'P 1'
#
loop_
_entity.id
_entity.type
_entity.pdbx_description
1 polymer ?
#
loop_
_entity_poly.entity_id
_entity_poly.type
_entity_poly.pdbx_seq_one_letter_code
_entity_poly.pdbx_strand_id
1 'polypeptide(L)'
;MADKPVYEEASIDGQPPKLASIPASDTTVWADASPLLQAACAGLRDGELIHGDNFNLFAAMSALEIMDPKMDSGIVCTYYSIDEAIENGAAPIPISLDSTIDVRCTIDIMDHLLACEAAWHKGHSLAQTVFSCIYLLRLDRTAPHALLHSYCRIIRATCKAVVSVVSDARTHEEEDLFTMTYGLPLNGDGDDKCLSILNAVEETISRQLRACKATSSKRRLPEDLEPLQSNPNLEEGFCKALLCRLRFRKHFFHVLSCMKRPQGRGLESARKHIASCLTELESILKSADFLRSCFDESCEGDIDDKTTASGFEPIGFDAMLNSRLSAPTPPRAIKILSWKKAVEYFVKLLHDLDVICSYSLDPHLESLLRFVVQFQKSQPDLVARSHLQLLLVQDGKLYGRDPFFAVINKAAALPEATKNHDIQKNESFLQLGMLVMNLLKILCTNAAWQRRKLGKFLQDWRVIYVQLELAFRNEYGEVSSSSNDENTCMKIFQHILLWVEEQTYWIAFRFLILGFELELYSTGEYCMVYWYLYAVLIKLTEKTHLMMAVSHDNAKRKGKKKKDSPKDLARESRIPPAVLFLQCYICLAEGLSMMLAALRNEIPVFHSPSPFNTEHEKFVQHFELLQRACIPDHVSYPSYKESTTHARFSTLAMYNYFKDAQRIAKEVKSSFSNDPESRLGGRWGRNVPFGWIHFSSYLK
;
A
#
# COMPACT_ATOMS: atom_id res chain seq x y z
N MET A 1 -33.99 32.77 -19.41
CA MET A 1 -32.88 33.74 -19.48
C MET A 1 -31.67 33.05 -18.91
N ALA A 2 -30.84 32.49 -19.78
CA ALA A 2 -29.60 31.81 -19.44
C ALA A 2 -28.58 32.33 -20.45
N ASP A 3 -27.57 33.03 -19.94
CA ASP A 3 -26.53 33.68 -20.73
C ASP A 3 -25.69 32.62 -21.47
N LYS A 4 -25.57 32.82 -22.77
CA LYS A 4 -24.64 32.08 -23.63
C LYS A 4 -23.23 32.63 -23.40
N PRO A 5 -22.19 31.78 -23.31
CA PRO A 5 -20.82 32.25 -23.31
C PRO A 5 -20.48 32.78 -24.72
N VAL A 6 -19.92 33.99 -24.74
CA VAL A 6 -19.37 34.63 -25.93
C VAL A 6 -18.04 33.94 -26.25
N TYR A 7 -18.00 33.23 -27.37
CA TYR A 7 -16.73 32.81 -27.98
C TYR A 7 -16.19 34.02 -28.76
N GLU A 8 -15.08 34.59 -28.31
CA GLU A 8 -14.28 35.49 -29.14
C GLU A 8 -13.66 34.67 -30.27
N GLU A 9 -14.22 34.80 -31.47
CA GLU A 9 -13.56 34.38 -32.71
C GLU A 9 -12.32 35.28 -32.91
N ALA A 10 -11.15 34.78 -32.55
CA ALA A 10 -9.90 35.34 -33.00
C ALA A 10 -9.84 35.19 -34.53
N SER A 11 -9.92 36.32 -35.25
CA SER A 11 -9.81 36.41 -36.69
C SER A 11 -8.46 35.84 -37.17
N ILE A 12 -8.47 34.63 -37.71
CA ILE A 12 -7.35 34.06 -38.46
C ILE A 12 -7.39 34.65 -39.88
N ASP A 13 -7.00 35.92 -40.01
CA ASP A 13 -6.70 36.52 -41.30
C ASP A 13 -5.18 36.65 -41.42
N GLY A 14 -4.53 35.50 -41.54
CA GLY A 14 -3.10 35.35 -41.77
C GLY A 14 -2.89 34.22 -42.77
N GLN A 15 -2.24 34.52 -43.90
CA GLN A 15 -1.84 33.51 -44.87
C GLN A 15 -1.20 32.31 -44.15
N PRO A 16 -1.51 31.06 -44.56
CA PRO A 16 -0.87 29.89 -43.97
C PRO A 16 0.65 30.06 -44.10
N PRO A 17 1.42 29.88 -43.01
CA PRO A 17 2.86 30.01 -43.08
C PRO A 17 3.35 29.04 -44.16
N LYS A 18 4.10 29.55 -45.15
CA LYS A 18 4.79 28.70 -46.14
C LYS A 18 5.56 27.65 -45.35
N LEU A 19 5.19 26.37 -45.51
CA LEU A 19 5.91 25.25 -44.91
C LEU A 19 7.40 25.42 -45.22
N ALA A 20 8.19 25.72 -44.19
CA ALA A 20 9.63 25.73 -44.31
C ALA A 20 10.04 24.30 -44.70
N SER A 21 10.61 24.14 -45.90
CA SER A 21 11.14 22.86 -46.36
C SER A 21 12.17 22.37 -45.35
N ILE A 22 11.94 21.20 -44.75
CA ILE A 22 12.92 20.52 -43.90
C ILE A 22 14.24 20.45 -44.69
N PRO A 23 15.36 20.97 -44.17
CA PRO A 23 16.60 21.03 -44.92
C PRO A 23 17.06 19.60 -45.26
N ALA A 24 17.10 19.28 -46.55
CA ALA A 24 17.70 18.06 -47.07
C ALA A 24 19.20 18.05 -46.73
N SER A 25 19.70 16.99 -46.10
CA SER A 25 21.16 16.77 -46.02
C SER A 25 21.69 16.31 -47.38
N ASP A 26 23.00 16.37 -47.61
CA ASP A 26 23.66 15.84 -48.83
C ASP A 26 23.36 14.35 -49.11
N THR A 27 22.73 13.65 -48.16
CA THR A 27 22.40 12.22 -48.21
C THR A 27 20.90 11.90 -48.15
N THR A 28 20.00 12.88 -48.02
CA THR A 28 18.56 12.64 -47.89
C THR A 28 17.73 13.51 -48.84
N VAL A 29 16.85 12.88 -49.63
CA VAL A 29 15.92 13.57 -50.53
C VAL A 29 14.50 13.36 -50.01
N TRP A 30 13.78 14.46 -49.76
CA TRP A 30 12.36 14.44 -49.37
C TRP A 30 11.47 14.54 -50.61
N ALA A 31 10.46 13.67 -50.72
CA ALA A 31 9.43 13.74 -51.76
C ALA A 31 8.04 13.80 -51.10
N ASP A 32 7.16 14.64 -51.64
CA ASP A 32 5.79 14.78 -51.13
C ASP A 32 4.91 13.60 -51.57
N ALA A 33 4.44 12.81 -50.60
CA ALA A 33 3.55 11.67 -50.82
C ALA A 33 2.06 12.01 -50.66
N SER A 34 1.70 13.27 -50.33
CA SER A 34 0.32 13.68 -50.09
C SER A 34 -0.63 13.38 -51.27
N PRO A 35 -0.27 13.60 -52.55
CA PRO A 35 -1.15 13.27 -53.67
C PRO A 35 -1.43 11.77 -53.80
N LEU A 36 -0.44 10.92 -53.52
CA LEU A 36 -0.58 9.46 -53.54
C LEU A 36 -1.54 9.00 -52.45
N LEU A 37 -1.39 9.51 -51.23
CA LEU A 37 -2.25 9.18 -50.10
C LEU A 37 -3.70 9.62 -50.33
N GLN A 38 -3.93 10.82 -50.88
CA GLN A 38 -5.26 11.29 -51.22
C GLN A 38 -5.95 10.43 -52.28
N ALA A 39 -5.22 10.04 -53.34
CA ALA A 39 -5.75 9.15 -54.37
C ALA A 39 -6.09 7.76 -53.81
N ALA A 40 -5.26 7.20 -52.93
CA ALA A 40 -5.52 5.93 -52.27
C ALA A 40 -6.77 6.01 -51.36
N CYS A 41 -6.89 7.08 -50.56
CA CYS A 41 -8.06 7.31 -49.71
C CYS A 41 -9.35 7.44 -50.51
N ALA A 42 -9.33 8.12 -51.66
CA ALA A 42 -10.49 8.27 -52.54
C ALA A 42 -10.97 6.93 -53.16
N GLY A 43 -10.10 5.92 -53.20
CA GLY A 43 -10.44 4.57 -53.68
C GLY A 43 -11.06 3.66 -52.62
N LEU A 44 -11.00 4.02 -51.33
CA LEU A 44 -11.54 3.22 -50.23
C LEU A 44 -13.05 3.41 -50.06
N ARG A 45 -13.74 2.34 -49.69
CA ARG A 45 -15.17 2.36 -49.29
C ARG A 45 -15.32 2.52 -47.78
N ASP A 46 -16.52 2.89 -47.35
CA ASP A 46 -16.86 2.97 -45.92
C ASP A 46 -16.59 1.63 -45.22
N GLY A 47 -15.74 1.67 -44.19
CA GLY A 47 -15.35 0.50 -43.40
C GLY A 47 -14.08 -0.22 -43.90
N GLU A 48 -13.47 0.22 -44.99
CA GLU A 48 -12.18 -0.30 -45.45
C GLU A 48 -11.00 0.43 -44.77
N LEU A 49 -9.97 -0.32 -44.38
CA LEU A 49 -8.76 0.20 -43.76
C LEU A 49 -7.54 -0.46 -44.39
N ILE A 50 -6.58 0.35 -44.85
CA ILE A 50 -5.28 -0.14 -45.31
C ILE A 50 -4.35 -0.22 -44.10
N HIS A 51 -3.88 -1.42 -43.79
CA HIS A 51 -2.92 -1.66 -42.72
C HIS A 51 -1.99 -2.83 -43.08
N GLY A 52 -0.86 -2.96 -42.38
CA GLY A 52 0.02 -4.12 -42.57
C GLY A 52 -0.58 -5.41 -42.01
N ASP A 53 -0.12 -6.56 -42.47
CA ASP A 53 -0.66 -7.88 -42.08
C ASP A 53 -0.60 -8.16 -40.56
N ASN A 54 0.35 -7.53 -39.86
CA ASN A 54 0.54 -7.70 -38.41
C ASN A 54 -0.20 -6.65 -37.57
N PHE A 55 -0.95 -5.73 -38.18
CA PHE A 55 -1.65 -4.67 -37.46
C PHE A 55 -2.95 -5.20 -36.84
N ASN A 56 -3.19 -4.84 -35.58
CA ASN A 56 -4.39 -5.21 -34.85
C ASN A 56 -5.14 -3.94 -34.43
N LEU A 57 -6.44 -3.86 -34.74
CA LEU A 57 -7.30 -2.75 -34.32
C LEU A 57 -7.33 -2.56 -32.79
N PHE A 58 -7.13 -3.62 -32.01
CA PHE A 58 -6.99 -3.50 -30.56
C PHE A 58 -5.77 -2.67 -30.15
N ALA A 59 -4.65 -2.77 -30.89
CA ALA A 59 -3.46 -1.94 -30.64
C ALA A 59 -3.70 -0.48 -31.05
N ALA A 60 -4.58 -0.24 -32.02
CA ALA A 60 -4.97 1.11 -32.42
C ALA A 60 -5.74 1.86 -31.32
N MET A 61 -6.41 1.14 -30.41
CA MET A 61 -7.15 1.75 -29.29
C MET A 61 -6.26 2.50 -28.30
N SER A 62 -4.95 2.24 -28.29
CA SER A 62 -3.97 2.97 -27.46
C SER A 62 -3.24 4.07 -28.23
N ALA A 63 -3.59 4.32 -29.49
CA ALA A 63 -2.97 5.39 -30.28
C ALA A 63 -3.35 6.76 -29.71
N LEU A 64 -2.39 7.68 -29.73
CA LEU A 64 -2.64 9.08 -29.39
C LEU A 64 -3.17 9.83 -30.61
N GLU A 65 -4.11 10.72 -30.36
CA GLU A 65 -4.64 11.63 -31.37
C GLU A 65 -3.93 12.98 -31.27
N ILE A 66 -3.18 13.31 -32.31
CA ILE A 66 -2.47 14.60 -32.40
C ILE A 66 -3.52 15.70 -32.60
N MET A 67 -3.31 16.86 -31.97
CA MET A 67 -4.25 18.00 -31.93
C MET A 67 -5.52 17.80 -31.09
N ASP A 68 -5.69 16.70 -30.36
CA ASP A 68 -6.70 16.61 -29.30
C ASP A 68 -6.09 17.05 -27.96
N PRO A 69 -6.59 18.11 -27.29
CA PRO A 69 -6.10 18.58 -25.99
C PRO A 69 -6.05 17.52 -24.86
N LYS A 70 -6.85 16.45 -24.96
CA LYS A 70 -6.90 15.36 -23.97
C LYS A 70 -5.96 14.21 -24.29
N MET A 71 -5.46 14.10 -25.53
CA MET A 71 -4.62 12.99 -25.99
C MET A 71 -3.22 13.46 -26.38
N ASP A 72 -3.07 14.70 -26.83
CA ASP A 72 -1.82 15.31 -27.25
C ASP A 72 -1.20 16.10 -26.08
N SER A 73 -0.10 15.58 -25.51
CA SER A 73 0.65 16.28 -24.46
C SER A 73 1.45 17.48 -24.98
N GLY A 74 1.62 17.60 -26.31
CA GLY A 74 2.35 18.67 -26.97
C GLY A 74 1.56 19.96 -27.18
N ILE A 75 0.22 19.91 -27.15
CA ILE A 75 -0.65 21.08 -27.39
C ILE A 75 -0.86 21.94 -26.13
N VAL A 76 -0.89 21.32 -24.94
CA VAL A 76 -1.09 22.00 -23.66
C VAL A 76 0.26 22.12 -22.95
N CYS A 77 1.07 23.13 -23.30
CA CYS A 77 2.36 23.36 -22.67
C CYS A 77 2.64 24.86 -22.52
N THR A 78 2.94 25.30 -21.29
CA THR A 78 3.30 26.70 -21.03
C THR A 78 4.69 27.04 -21.57
N TYR A 79 5.63 26.08 -21.49
CA TYR A 79 7.03 26.24 -21.88
C TYR A 79 7.49 25.01 -22.67
N TYR A 80 8.23 25.20 -23.76
CA TYR A 80 8.73 24.12 -24.60
C TYR A 80 10.02 23.49 -24.08
N SER A 81 10.75 24.21 -23.21
CA SER A 81 11.98 23.72 -22.57
C SER A 81 12.17 24.29 -21.16
N ILE A 82 13.02 23.61 -20.37
CA ILE A 82 13.45 24.10 -19.04
C ILE A 82 14.14 25.46 -19.18
N ASP A 83 14.98 25.61 -20.21
CA ASP A 83 15.79 26.81 -20.39
C ASP A 83 14.91 28.01 -20.79
N GLU A 84 13.89 27.79 -21.63
CA GLU A 84 12.86 28.81 -21.94
C GLU A 84 12.06 29.21 -20.70
N ALA A 85 11.64 28.27 -19.86
CA ALA A 85 10.95 28.59 -18.61
C ALA A 85 11.81 29.47 -17.69
N ILE A 86 13.11 29.21 -17.66
CA ILE A 86 14.08 30.00 -16.89
C ILE A 86 14.26 31.40 -17.49
N GLU A 87 14.40 31.51 -18.81
CA GLU A 87 14.53 32.79 -19.53
C GLU A 87 13.29 33.66 -19.35
N ASN A 88 12.11 33.06 -19.32
CA ASN A 88 10.83 33.73 -19.03
C ASN A 88 10.62 34.04 -17.54
N GLY A 89 11.60 33.76 -16.67
CA GLY A 89 11.54 34.12 -15.26
C GLY A 89 10.67 33.22 -14.38
N ALA A 90 10.31 32.02 -14.83
CA ALA A 90 9.47 31.10 -14.04
C ALA A 90 10.15 30.63 -12.74
N ALA A 91 11.49 30.60 -12.71
CA ALA A 91 12.30 30.22 -11.55
C ALA A 91 13.47 31.21 -11.34
N PRO A 92 13.19 32.38 -10.74
CA PRO A 92 14.18 33.43 -10.50
C PRO A 92 15.14 33.05 -9.37
N ILE A 93 16.40 33.47 -9.50
CA ILE A 93 17.44 33.32 -8.46
C ILE A 93 18.28 34.61 -8.46
N PRO A 94 18.33 35.39 -7.36
CA PRO A 94 17.54 35.25 -6.12
C PRO A 94 16.02 35.32 -6.37
N ILE A 95 15.20 34.77 -5.49
CA ILE A 95 13.75 34.63 -5.73
C ILE A 95 13.09 36.01 -5.67
N SER A 96 13.53 36.86 -4.74
CA SER A 96 13.16 38.26 -4.66
C SER A 96 14.35 39.13 -4.25
N LEU A 97 14.30 40.41 -4.61
CA LEU A 97 15.25 41.41 -4.12
C LEU A 97 14.96 41.84 -2.67
N ASP A 98 13.72 41.65 -2.20
CA ASP A 98 13.35 41.80 -0.79
C ASP A 98 13.62 40.50 -0.04
N SER A 99 14.56 40.55 0.90
CA SER A 99 14.96 39.42 1.74
C SER A 99 13.79 38.81 2.53
N THR A 100 12.79 39.59 2.91
CA THR A 100 11.61 39.10 3.62
C THR A 100 10.71 38.26 2.71
N ILE A 101 10.53 38.71 1.46
CA ILE A 101 9.76 38.00 0.45
C ILE A 101 10.53 36.76 -0.01
N ASP A 102 11.85 36.85 -0.18
CA ASP A 102 12.72 35.75 -0.59
C ASP A 102 12.66 34.57 0.40
N VAL A 103 12.75 34.85 1.71
CA VAL A 103 12.62 33.84 2.77
C VAL A 103 11.21 33.23 2.80
N ARG A 104 10.16 34.03 2.65
CA ARG A 104 8.78 33.53 2.56
C ARG A 104 8.60 32.62 1.35
N CYS A 105 8.99 33.07 0.16
CA CYS A 105 8.87 32.28 -1.06
C CYS A 105 9.68 30.98 -0.97
N THR A 106 10.85 31.01 -0.31
CA THR A 106 11.60 29.78 0.01
C THR A 106 10.77 28.80 0.86
N ILE A 107 10.08 29.29 1.88
CA ILE A 107 9.17 28.46 2.72
C ILE A 107 8.01 27.92 1.89
N ASP A 108 7.41 28.74 1.02
CA ASP A 108 6.30 28.34 0.16
C ASP A 108 6.71 27.25 -0.85
N ILE A 109 7.91 27.35 -1.41
CA ILE A 109 8.51 26.30 -2.25
C ILE A 109 8.69 25.00 -1.44
N MET A 110 9.20 25.09 -0.20
CA MET A 110 9.35 23.91 0.67
C MET A 110 8.00 23.23 0.98
N ASP A 111 6.96 24.03 1.27
CA ASP A 111 5.62 23.55 1.58
C ASP A 111 4.94 22.92 0.37
N HIS A 112 5.05 23.55 -0.80
CA HIS A 112 4.50 22.99 -2.03
C HIS A 112 5.24 21.71 -2.46
N LEU A 113 6.56 21.60 -2.24
CA LEU A 113 7.30 20.36 -2.46
C LEU A 113 6.83 19.23 -1.54
N LEU A 114 6.51 19.53 -0.28
CA LEU A 114 5.90 18.56 0.65
C LEU A 114 4.54 18.07 0.11
N ALA A 115 3.71 18.97 -0.41
CA ALA A 115 2.44 18.64 -1.02
C ALA A 115 2.59 17.80 -2.31
N CYS A 116 3.56 18.14 -3.15
CA CYS A 116 3.89 17.38 -4.35
C CYS A 116 4.35 15.95 -4.03
N GLU A 117 5.21 15.77 -3.03
CA GLU A 117 5.68 14.45 -2.62
C GLU A 117 4.55 13.60 -2.02
N ALA A 118 3.67 14.20 -1.21
CA ALA A 118 2.49 13.52 -0.69
C ALA A 118 1.53 13.11 -1.82
N ALA A 119 1.32 13.98 -2.82
CA ALA A 119 0.50 13.69 -4.00
C ALA A 119 1.12 12.57 -4.85
N TRP A 120 2.44 12.58 -5.05
CA TRP A 120 3.16 11.50 -5.70
C TRP A 120 2.93 10.17 -4.97
N HIS A 121 3.13 10.11 -3.66
CA HIS A 121 2.91 8.89 -2.87
C HIS A 121 1.46 8.35 -2.92
N LYS A 122 0.49 9.18 -3.33
CA LYS A 122 -0.92 8.79 -3.53
C LYS A 122 -1.23 8.29 -4.95
N GLY A 123 -0.21 8.13 -5.81
CA GLY A 123 -0.34 7.52 -7.13
C GLY A 123 -0.29 8.51 -8.29
N HIS A 124 0.04 9.78 -8.08
CA HIS A 124 0.29 10.72 -9.18
C HIS A 124 1.69 10.54 -9.79
N SER A 125 1.92 11.10 -10.98
CA SER A 125 3.21 10.99 -11.68
C SER A 125 4.31 11.79 -10.98
N LEU A 126 5.49 11.19 -10.82
CA LEU A 126 6.66 11.87 -10.26
C LEU A 126 7.10 13.07 -11.12
N ALA A 127 7.00 12.93 -12.44
CA ALA A 127 7.39 13.94 -13.43
C ALA A 127 6.57 15.23 -13.33
N GLN A 128 5.27 15.09 -13.04
CA GLN A 128 4.30 16.18 -13.01
C GLN A 128 4.01 16.69 -11.59
N THR A 129 4.52 16.03 -10.55
CA THR A 129 4.38 16.44 -9.14
C THR A 129 5.69 17.04 -8.63
N VAL A 130 6.57 16.24 -8.02
CA VAL A 130 7.83 16.74 -7.43
C VAL A 130 8.74 17.38 -8.48
N PHE A 131 8.86 16.77 -9.66
CA PHE A 131 9.68 17.31 -10.75
C PHE A 131 8.97 18.36 -11.62
N SER A 132 7.78 18.83 -11.23
CA SER A 132 7.26 20.11 -11.72
C SER A 132 8.12 21.28 -11.25
N CYS A 133 8.88 21.10 -10.16
CA CYS A 133 9.80 22.09 -9.62
C CYS A 133 11.02 22.29 -10.53
N ILE A 134 11.12 23.46 -11.14
CA ILE A 134 12.24 23.86 -12.01
C ILE A 134 13.56 23.89 -11.23
N TYR A 135 13.52 24.26 -9.94
CA TYR A 135 14.70 24.24 -9.06
C TYR A 135 15.29 22.83 -8.86
N LEU A 136 14.45 21.78 -8.87
CA LEU A 136 14.90 20.39 -8.81
C LEU A 136 15.46 19.91 -10.16
N LEU A 137 14.91 20.40 -11.27
CA LEU A 137 15.37 20.07 -12.62
C LEU A 137 16.74 20.69 -12.96
N ARG A 138 17.08 21.85 -12.36
CA ARG A 138 18.35 22.58 -12.55
C ARG A 138 18.98 22.96 -11.22
N LEU A 139 19.42 21.94 -10.46
CA LEU A 139 20.03 22.10 -9.14
C LEU A 139 21.28 22.99 -9.12
N ASP A 140 22.08 23.02 -10.19
CA ASP A 140 23.29 23.85 -10.26
C ASP A 140 22.98 25.34 -10.08
N ARG A 141 21.81 25.79 -10.54
CA ARG A 141 21.39 27.18 -10.39
C ARG A 141 21.06 27.57 -8.95
N THR A 142 20.70 26.60 -8.10
CA THR A 142 20.35 26.86 -6.69
C THR A 142 21.58 27.01 -5.80
N ALA A 143 22.79 26.68 -6.27
CA ALA A 143 24.04 26.77 -5.51
C ALA A 143 24.27 28.10 -4.75
N PRO A 144 24.01 29.31 -5.30
CA PRO A 144 24.13 30.57 -4.56
C PRO A 144 23.13 30.72 -3.40
N HIS A 145 22.03 29.97 -3.40
CA HIS A 145 20.98 30.06 -2.39
C HIS A 145 20.99 28.82 -1.47
N ALA A 146 21.81 28.85 -0.42
CA ALA A 146 22.11 27.68 0.43
C ALA A 146 20.88 26.95 1.00
N LEU A 147 19.84 27.67 1.44
CA LEU A 147 18.61 27.09 1.99
C LEU A 147 17.90 26.20 0.96
N LEU A 148 17.46 26.81 -0.15
CA LEU A 148 16.83 26.14 -1.28
C LEU A 148 17.71 25.00 -1.85
N HIS A 149 19.01 25.24 -2.02
CA HIS A 149 19.93 24.21 -2.51
C HIS A 149 19.96 22.96 -1.62
N SER A 150 20.10 23.16 -0.31
CA SER A 150 20.14 22.06 0.66
C SER A 150 18.80 21.30 0.70
N TYR A 151 17.68 22.01 0.57
CA TYR A 151 16.34 21.43 0.58
C TYR A 151 16.07 20.63 -0.70
N CYS A 152 16.36 21.18 -1.87
CA CYS A 152 16.18 20.48 -3.14
C CYS A 152 17.04 19.20 -3.22
N ARG A 153 18.29 19.24 -2.72
CA ARG A 153 19.13 18.02 -2.64
C ARG A 153 18.55 16.94 -1.75
N ILE A 154 18.05 17.29 -0.55
CA ILE A 154 17.48 16.27 0.35
C ILE A 154 16.17 15.70 -0.20
N ILE A 155 15.34 16.50 -0.88
CA ILE A 155 14.12 16.03 -1.56
C ILE A 155 14.46 15.02 -2.66
N ARG A 156 15.47 15.31 -3.49
CA ARG A 156 15.93 14.35 -4.51
C ARG A 156 16.38 13.04 -3.86
N ALA A 157 17.13 13.13 -2.76
CA ALA A 157 17.60 11.96 -2.02
C ALA A 157 16.45 11.16 -1.37
N THR A 158 15.42 11.80 -0.81
CA THR A 158 14.24 11.10 -0.27
C THR A 158 13.42 10.45 -1.39
N CYS A 159 13.21 11.13 -2.51
CA CYS A 159 12.52 10.55 -3.68
C CYS A 159 13.26 9.31 -4.18
N LYS A 160 14.59 9.38 -4.32
CA LYS A 160 15.43 8.22 -4.68
C LYS A 160 15.32 7.07 -3.68
N ALA A 161 15.30 7.37 -2.38
CA ALA A 161 15.13 6.36 -1.34
C ALA A 161 13.75 5.66 -1.44
N VAL A 162 12.68 6.42 -1.68
CA VAL A 162 11.33 5.87 -1.85
C VAL A 162 11.23 5.03 -3.13
N VAL A 163 11.74 5.53 -4.28
CA VAL A 163 11.78 4.76 -5.54
C VAL A 163 12.54 3.44 -5.34
N SER A 164 13.72 3.47 -4.71
CA SER A 164 14.48 2.25 -4.40
C SER A 164 13.66 1.26 -3.58
N VAL A 165 12.99 1.72 -2.51
CA VAL A 165 12.19 0.85 -1.64
C VAL A 165 11.02 0.21 -2.38
N VAL A 166 10.31 0.99 -3.21
CA VAL A 166 9.14 0.52 -3.96
C VAL A 166 9.54 -0.47 -5.05
N SER A 167 10.61 -0.17 -5.80
CA SER A 167 11.16 -1.06 -6.82
C SER A 167 11.75 -2.35 -6.22
N ASP A 168 12.46 -2.26 -5.09
CA ASP A 168 12.99 -3.43 -4.38
C ASP A 168 11.86 -4.34 -3.87
N ALA A 169 10.73 -3.74 -3.45
CA ALA A 169 9.54 -4.48 -3.05
C ALA A 169 8.79 -5.14 -4.24
N ARG A 170 9.12 -4.78 -5.49
CA ARG A 170 8.46 -5.30 -6.71
C ARG A 170 6.93 -5.21 -6.62
N THR A 171 6.44 -4.09 -6.11
CA THR A 171 5.01 -3.78 -6.06
C THR A 171 4.51 -3.44 -7.46
N HIS A 172 3.19 -3.38 -7.67
CA HIS A 172 2.64 -3.12 -9.01
C HIS A 172 2.77 -1.63 -9.37
N GLU A 173 3.84 -1.32 -10.10
CA GLU A 173 4.41 0.01 -10.39
C GLU A 173 3.51 0.97 -11.23
N GLU A 174 2.32 0.55 -11.66
CA GLU A 174 1.43 1.38 -12.50
C GLU A 174 0.06 1.66 -11.87
N GLU A 175 -0.28 1.00 -10.76
CA GLU A 175 -1.58 1.17 -10.07
C GLU A 175 -1.43 1.83 -8.70
N ASP A 176 -0.37 1.51 -7.94
CA ASP A 176 -0.15 2.06 -6.60
C ASP A 176 0.78 3.29 -6.59
N LEU A 177 1.81 3.35 -7.46
CA LEU A 177 2.75 4.48 -7.59
C LEU A 177 3.52 4.39 -8.90
N PHE A 178 3.51 5.47 -9.69
CA PHE A 178 4.38 5.59 -10.87
C PHE A 178 5.84 5.73 -10.44
N THR A 179 6.61 4.64 -10.56
CA THR A 179 8.07 4.59 -10.34
C THR A 179 8.86 4.99 -11.58
N MET A 180 8.22 5.01 -12.76
CA MET A 180 8.87 5.35 -14.02
C MET A 180 9.45 6.76 -13.98
N THR A 181 10.76 6.83 -14.07
CA THR A 181 11.51 8.07 -13.90
C THR A 181 11.74 8.81 -15.20
N TYR A 182 11.51 8.19 -16.38
CA TYR A 182 11.61 8.81 -17.71
C TYR A 182 12.83 9.73 -17.93
N GLY A 183 14.00 9.36 -17.38
CA GLY A 183 15.22 10.17 -17.49
C GLY A 183 15.29 11.39 -16.58
N LEU A 184 14.37 11.54 -15.61
CA LEU A 184 14.41 12.58 -14.58
C LEU A 184 15.72 12.53 -13.78
N PRO A 185 16.25 13.69 -13.36
CA PRO A 185 17.54 13.78 -12.69
C PRO A 185 17.44 13.37 -11.20
N LEU A 186 17.11 12.10 -10.93
CA LEU A 186 17.06 11.50 -9.59
C LEU A 186 18.44 11.12 -9.03
N ASN A 187 19.44 11.00 -9.91
CA ASN A 187 20.83 10.76 -9.55
C ASN A 187 21.66 11.96 -9.98
N GLY A 188 22.13 12.77 -9.03
CA GLY A 188 23.09 13.83 -9.32
C GLY A 188 24.41 13.65 -8.58
N ASP A 189 25.46 14.28 -9.10
CA ASP A 189 26.78 14.27 -8.48
C ASP A 189 26.75 14.95 -7.09
N GLY A 190 27.41 14.34 -6.11
CA GLY A 190 27.46 14.83 -4.73
C GLY A 190 26.20 14.69 -3.89
N ASP A 191 25.20 13.89 -4.30
CA ASP A 191 24.01 13.59 -3.48
C ASP A 191 24.35 12.88 -2.16
N ASP A 192 25.46 12.14 -2.10
CA ASP A 192 25.95 11.51 -0.88
C ASP A 192 26.29 12.53 0.23
N LYS A 193 26.54 13.80 -0.15
CA LYS A 193 26.82 14.90 0.77
C LYS A 193 25.57 15.69 1.18
N CYS A 194 24.37 15.33 0.73
CA CYS A 194 23.15 16.10 0.98
C CYS A 194 22.91 16.40 2.47
N LEU A 195 23.10 15.41 3.35
CA LEU A 195 22.98 15.57 4.80
C LEU A 195 24.02 16.53 5.38
N SER A 196 25.25 16.51 4.88
CA SER A 196 26.31 17.40 5.38
C SER A 196 26.01 18.87 5.08
N ILE A 197 25.50 19.15 3.88
CA ILE A 197 25.08 20.49 3.45
C ILE A 197 23.86 20.94 4.27
N LEU A 198 22.86 20.07 4.42
CA LEU A 198 21.66 20.35 5.21
C LEU A 198 21.99 20.66 6.67
N ASN A 199 22.90 19.90 7.29
CA ASN A 199 23.34 20.13 8.66
C ASN A 199 24.07 21.47 8.82
N ALA A 200 24.92 21.86 7.87
CA ALA A 200 25.61 23.15 7.91
C ALA A 200 24.64 24.33 7.85
N VAL A 201 23.62 24.22 6.99
CA VAL A 201 22.54 25.21 6.87
C VAL A 201 21.68 25.25 8.14
N GLU A 202 21.28 24.11 8.67
CA GLU A 202 20.53 24.01 9.93
C GLU A 202 21.31 24.61 11.11
N GLU A 203 22.62 24.34 11.20
CA GLU A 203 23.46 24.89 12.26
C GLU A 203 23.54 26.42 12.17
N THR A 204 23.67 26.95 10.95
CA THR A 204 23.70 28.40 10.69
C THR A 204 22.43 29.08 11.18
N ILE A 205 21.25 28.58 10.77
CA ILE A 205 19.97 29.13 11.23
C ILE A 205 19.77 28.90 12.74
N SER A 206 20.28 27.80 13.29
CA SER A 206 20.22 27.53 14.73
C SER A 206 21.11 28.50 15.54
N ARG A 207 22.26 28.92 15.01
CA ARG A 207 23.09 29.98 15.61
C ARG A 207 22.37 31.32 15.55
N GLN A 208 21.73 31.62 14.44
CA GLN A 208 20.94 32.84 14.24
C GLN A 208 19.74 32.93 15.19
N LEU A 209 18.93 31.87 15.30
CA LEU A 209 17.83 31.82 16.27
C LEU A 209 18.31 32.02 17.71
N ARG A 210 19.48 31.47 18.07
CA ARG A 210 20.10 31.69 19.39
C ARG A 210 20.55 33.14 19.57
N ALA A 211 21.11 33.76 18.53
CA ALA A 211 21.49 35.16 18.54
C ALA A 211 20.26 36.07 18.76
N CYS A 212 19.17 35.86 18.02
CA CYS A 212 17.92 36.64 18.18
C CYS A 212 17.36 36.58 19.60
N LYS A 213 17.34 35.38 20.21
CA LYS A 213 16.91 35.18 21.60
C LYS A 213 17.86 35.82 22.62
N ALA A 214 19.13 35.95 22.30
CA ALA A 214 20.10 36.64 23.16
C ALA A 214 19.96 38.17 23.07
N THR A 215 19.57 38.71 21.91
CA THR A 215 19.37 40.15 21.72
C THR A 215 18.20 40.70 22.54
N SER A 216 17.13 39.93 22.74
CA SER A 216 16.04 40.29 23.67
C SER A 216 16.48 40.36 25.15
N SER A 217 17.67 39.79 25.47
CA SER A 217 18.28 39.77 26.81
C SER A 217 19.48 40.74 27.01
N LYS A 218 19.67 41.75 26.14
CA LYS A 218 20.77 42.74 26.18
C LYS A 218 22.20 42.13 26.13
N ARG A 219 22.52 41.32 25.12
CA ARG A 219 23.93 41.03 24.74
C ARG A 219 24.16 41.26 23.23
N ARG A 220 25.33 41.85 22.90
CA ARG A 220 25.77 42.27 21.55
C ARG A 220 25.74 41.10 20.55
N LEU A 221 25.41 41.39 19.29
CA LEU A 221 25.51 40.45 18.17
C LEU A 221 26.98 40.01 17.96
N PRO A 222 27.24 38.73 17.65
CA PRO A 222 28.48 38.31 17.00
C PRO A 222 28.55 38.91 15.57
N GLU A 223 29.71 39.45 15.18
CA GLU A 223 29.92 40.19 13.92
C GLU A 223 29.82 39.34 12.62
N ASP A 224 29.65 38.02 12.72
CA ASP A 224 29.71 37.07 11.58
C ASP A 224 28.35 36.49 11.12
N LEU A 225 27.20 37.02 11.57
CA LEU A 225 25.87 36.49 11.22
C LEU A 225 25.04 37.48 10.40
N GLU A 226 24.83 37.17 9.12
CA GLU A 226 23.91 37.91 8.25
C GLU A 226 22.45 37.58 8.60
N PRO A 227 21.57 38.59 8.84
CA PRO A 227 20.16 38.38 9.11
C PRO A 227 19.46 37.74 7.89
N LEU A 228 18.48 36.85 8.12
CA LEU A 228 17.74 36.20 7.02
C LEU A 228 16.87 37.21 6.27
N GLN A 229 16.38 38.21 6.99
CA GLN A 229 15.49 39.22 6.45
C GLN A 229 15.67 40.58 7.13
N SER A 230 15.07 41.62 6.56
CA SER A 230 15.33 43.02 6.93
C SER A 230 14.66 43.48 8.23
N ASN A 231 13.54 42.87 8.62
CA ASN A 231 12.71 43.23 9.78
C ASN A 231 13.02 42.38 11.04
N PRO A 232 13.75 42.88 12.04
CA PRO A 232 14.21 42.09 13.19
C PRO A 232 13.10 41.44 14.03
N ASN A 233 11.86 41.94 13.97
CA ASN A 233 10.72 41.38 14.72
C ASN A 233 10.23 40.04 14.13
N LEU A 234 10.45 39.81 12.84
CA LEU A 234 10.00 38.60 12.14
C LEU A 234 11.08 37.51 12.13
N GLU A 235 12.33 37.87 12.41
CA GLU A 235 13.51 37.00 12.32
C GLU A 235 13.35 35.71 13.14
N GLU A 236 12.86 35.82 14.39
CA GLU A 236 12.66 34.65 15.25
C GLU A 236 11.62 33.69 14.67
N GLY A 237 10.54 34.22 14.09
CA GLY A 237 9.47 33.43 13.50
C GLY A 237 9.93 32.70 12.23
N PHE A 238 10.63 33.41 11.33
CA PHE A 238 11.19 32.81 10.11
C PHE A 238 12.26 31.76 10.42
N CYS A 239 13.16 32.02 11.37
CA CYS A 239 14.13 31.03 11.82
C CYS A 239 13.45 29.75 12.33
N LYS A 240 12.40 29.87 13.15
CA LYS A 240 11.63 28.72 13.65
C LYS A 240 10.94 27.96 12.52
N ALA A 241 10.31 28.69 11.59
CA ALA A 241 9.58 28.11 10.46
C ALA A 241 10.51 27.36 9.47
N LEU A 242 11.72 27.86 9.24
CA LEU A 242 12.71 27.17 8.41
C LEU A 242 13.31 25.95 9.13
N LEU A 243 13.67 26.10 10.41
CA LEU A 243 14.30 25.02 11.17
C LEU A 243 13.40 23.78 11.27
N CYS A 244 12.09 23.95 11.51
CA CYS A 244 11.21 22.79 11.60
C CYS A 244 11.10 22.02 10.28
N ARG A 245 11.06 22.73 9.14
CA ARG A 245 11.05 22.13 7.79
C ARG A 245 12.36 21.39 7.48
N LEU A 246 13.51 22.01 7.77
CA LEU A 246 14.83 21.39 7.55
C LEU A 246 15.04 20.17 8.44
N ARG A 247 14.69 20.27 9.73
CA ARG A 247 14.81 19.17 10.70
C ARG A 247 13.88 18.02 10.37
N PHE A 248 12.64 18.30 9.96
CA PHE A 248 11.72 17.30 9.46
C PHE A 248 12.36 16.52 8.29
N ARG A 249 12.89 17.21 7.28
CA ARG A 249 13.53 16.55 6.14
C ARG A 249 14.75 15.73 6.52
N LYS A 250 15.61 16.26 7.39
CA LYS A 250 16.76 15.53 7.95
C LYS A 250 16.33 14.24 8.63
N HIS A 251 15.38 14.33 9.56
CA HIS A 251 14.91 13.17 10.32
C HIS A 251 14.17 12.17 9.44
N PHE A 252 13.34 12.63 8.50
CA PHE A 252 12.62 11.77 7.56
C PHE A 252 13.59 10.95 6.69
N PHE A 253 14.64 11.59 6.15
CA PHE A 253 15.69 10.88 5.42
C PHE A 253 16.41 9.82 6.30
N HIS A 254 16.67 10.14 7.57
CA HIS A 254 17.22 9.15 8.51
C HIS A 254 16.26 8.01 8.81
N VAL A 255 14.93 8.24 8.88
CA VAL A 255 13.93 7.16 9.02
C VAL A 255 14.06 6.18 7.86
N LEU A 256 14.02 6.67 6.62
CA LEU A 256 14.14 5.83 5.42
C LEU A 256 15.47 5.06 5.39
N SER A 257 16.58 5.72 5.72
CA SER A 257 17.91 5.12 5.76
C SER A 257 18.07 4.07 6.86
N CYS A 258 17.51 4.31 8.05
CA CYS A 258 17.54 3.37 9.16
C CYS A 258 16.69 2.13 8.89
N MET A 259 15.51 2.31 8.29
CA MET A 259 14.64 1.19 7.93
C MET A 259 15.20 0.32 6.81
N LYS A 260 16.06 0.87 5.94
CA LYS A 260 16.77 0.10 4.90
C LYS A 260 17.87 -0.82 5.46
N ARG A 261 18.30 -0.63 6.72
CA ARG A 261 19.37 -1.46 7.31
C ARG A 261 18.91 -2.92 7.40
N PRO A 262 19.78 -3.88 7.03
CA PRO A 262 19.41 -5.29 7.02
C PRO A 262 19.04 -5.76 8.42
N GLN A 263 18.16 -6.77 8.48
CA GLN A 263 17.82 -7.46 9.71
C GLN A 263 17.19 -6.55 10.79
N GLY A 264 16.57 -5.44 10.43
CA GLY A 264 15.90 -4.54 11.37
C GLY A 264 16.84 -3.85 12.38
N ARG A 265 18.16 -3.83 12.15
CA ARG A 265 19.13 -3.22 13.08
C ARG A 265 18.94 -1.71 13.25
N GLY A 266 18.21 -1.05 12.36
CA GLY A 266 17.93 0.38 12.41
C GLY A 266 16.58 0.76 13.03
N LEU A 267 15.71 -0.20 13.41
CA LEU A 267 14.32 0.11 13.78
C LEU A 267 14.22 1.02 15.02
N GLU A 268 15.01 0.77 16.08
CA GLU A 268 15.00 1.62 17.27
C GLU A 268 15.46 3.06 16.97
N SER A 269 16.48 3.22 16.12
CA SER A 269 16.94 4.54 15.69
C SER A 269 15.91 5.23 14.81
N ALA A 270 15.21 4.47 13.96
CA ALA A 270 14.10 4.98 13.15
C ALA A 270 12.99 5.52 14.05
N ARG A 271 12.59 4.80 15.12
CA ARG A 271 11.57 5.29 16.08
C ARG A 271 11.94 6.62 16.72
N LYS A 272 13.19 6.80 17.12
CA LYS A 272 13.68 8.08 17.67
C LYS A 272 13.51 9.21 16.66
N HIS A 273 13.88 8.96 15.40
CA HIS A 273 13.69 9.94 14.33
C HIS A 273 12.22 10.17 13.97
N ILE A 274 11.37 9.15 14.01
CA ILE A 274 9.92 9.29 13.81
C ILE A 274 9.31 10.22 14.87
N ALA A 275 9.67 10.05 16.14
CA ALA A 275 9.22 10.93 17.21
C ALA A 275 9.69 12.39 17.00
N SER A 276 10.93 12.59 16.54
CA SER A 276 11.41 13.91 16.13
C SER A 276 10.62 14.47 14.95
N CYS A 277 10.36 13.68 13.89
CA CYS A 277 9.55 14.12 12.76
C CYS A 277 8.15 14.58 13.16
N LEU A 278 7.47 13.84 14.04
CA LEU A 278 6.13 14.19 14.51
C LEU A 278 6.13 15.54 15.27
N THR A 279 7.14 15.77 16.11
CA THR A 279 7.33 17.04 16.82
C THR A 279 7.58 18.21 15.84
N GLU A 280 8.39 17.98 14.82
CA GLU A 280 8.69 19.00 13.81
C GLU A 280 7.48 19.27 12.90
N LEU A 281 6.69 18.27 12.53
CA LEU A 281 5.43 18.45 11.78
C LEU A 281 4.40 19.27 12.59
N GLU A 282 4.29 19.03 13.91
CA GLU A 282 3.44 19.86 14.78
C GLU A 282 3.93 21.32 14.80
N SER A 283 5.25 21.52 14.79
CA SER A 283 5.86 22.85 14.70
C SER A 283 5.64 23.51 13.34
N ILE A 284 5.64 22.74 12.25
CA ILE A 284 5.27 23.21 10.89
C ILE A 284 3.80 23.67 10.89
N LEU A 285 2.88 22.91 11.48
CA LEU A 285 1.47 23.30 11.61
C LEU A 285 1.31 24.63 12.36
N LYS A 286 1.96 24.77 13.51
CA LYS A 286 1.94 26.01 14.32
C LYS A 286 2.58 27.20 13.61
N SER A 287 3.52 26.96 12.68
CA SER A 287 4.17 28.05 11.94
C SER A 287 3.23 28.74 10.93
N ALA A 288 2.11 28.13 10.55
CA ALA A 288 1.17 28.72 9.60
C ALA A 288 0.54 30.02 10.12
N ASP A 289 0.17 30.08 11.41
CA ASP A 289 -0.44 31.27 12.00
C ASP A 289 0.50 32.48 11.91
N PHE A 290 1.79 32.26 12.19
CA PHE A 290 2.83 33.27 12.02
C PHE A 290 2.95 33.71 10.56
N LEU A 291 3.09 32.77 9.63
CA LEU A 291 3.28 33.08 8.21
C LEU A 291 2.10 33.86 7.61
N ARG A 292 0.87 33.56 8.04
CA ARG A 292 -0.34 34.27 7.62
C ARG A 292 -0.43 35.66 8.24
N SER A 293 -0.09 35.81 9.53
CA SER A 293 -0.10 37.10 10.22
C SER A 293 0.90 38.13 9.67
N CYS A 294 1.94 37.69 8.96
CA CYS A 294 2.96 38.57 8.41
C CYS A 294 2.50 39.31 7.14
N PHE A 295 1.44 38.84 6.47
CA PHE A 295 1.03 39.33 5.16
C PHE A 295 -0.50 39.39 5.10
N ASP A 296 -1.03 40.55 5.51
CA ASP A 296 -2.45 40.86 5.68
C ASP A 296 -3.16 41.12 4.32
N GLU A 297 -2.96 40.23 3.34
CA GLU A 297 -3.68 40.27 2.06
C GLU A 297 -4.82 39.25 2.10
N SER A 298 -6.04 39.74 1.91
CA SER A 298 -7.26 38.94 1.78
C SER A 298 -7.12 37.98 0.60
N CYS A 299 -6.58 36.79 0.84
CA CYS A 299 -6.60 35.69 -0.13
C CYS A 299 -8.06 35.31 -0.38
N GLU A 300 -8.67 35.86 -1.42
CA GLU A 300 -9.98 35.43 -1.91
C GLU A 300 -9.85 34.00 -2.47
N GLY A 301 -10.28 33.02 -1.68
CA GLY A 301 -10.31 31.60 -2.06
C GLY A 301 -10.48 30.68 -0.86
N ASP A 302 -10.90 29.43 -1.09
CA ASP A 302 -10.97 28.41 -0.05
C ASP A 302 -9.55 28.06 0.42
N ILE A 303 -9.15 28.61 1.57
CA ILE A 303 -7.81 28.48 2.17
C ILE A 303 -7.45 27.01 2.38
N ASP A 304 -8.44 26.14 2.59
CA ASP A 304 -8.24 24.71 2.80
C ASP A 304 -7.76 23.95 1.55
N ASP A 305 -7.83 24.56 0.36
CA ASP A 305 -7.36 23.99 -0.91
C ASP A 305 -5.96 24.48 -1.34
N LYS A 306 -5.36 25.45 -0.63
CA LYS A 306 -4.02 25.96 -0.95
C LYS A 306 -2.91 24.97 -0.59
N THR A 307 -1.80 25.01 -1.32
CA THR A 307 -0.66 24.09 -1.18
C THR A 307 0.48 24.60 -0.29
N THR A 308 0.36 25.81 0.26
CA THR A 308 1.38 26.47 1.09
C THR A 308 0.80 26.88 2.45
N ALA A 309 1.64 27.00 3.48
CA ALA A 309 1.18 27.46 4.80
C ALA A 309 0.73 28.93 4.81
N SER A 310 1.42 29.75 4.02
CA SER A 310 1.17 31.19 3.88
C SER A 310 -0.11 31.51 3.12
N GLY A 311 -0.57 30.62 2.23
CA GLY A 311 -1.73 30.81 1.35
C GLY A 311 -1.37 31.35 -0.04
N PHE A 312 -0.12 31.78 -0.25
CA PHE A 312 0.36 32.27 -1.54
C PHE A 312 0.71 31.14 -2.51
N GLU A 313 0.65 31.43 -3.81
CA GLU A 313 1.05 30.49 -4.84
C GLU A 313 2.59 30.32 -4.88
N PRO A 314 3.08 29.09 -5.04
CA PRO A 314 4.51 28.81 -5.06
C PRO A 314 5.13 29.22 -6.41
N ILE A 315 6.38 29.68 -6.37
CA ILE A 315 7.13 30.09 -7.56
C ILE A 315 8.01 28.92 -8.05
N GLY A 316 8.21 28.79 -9.36
CA GLY A 316 9.15 27.81 -9.93
C GLY A 316 8.57 26.41 -10.18
N PHE A 317 7.25 26.29 -10.35
CA PHE A 317 6.59 25.02 -10.62
C PHE A 317 5.77 25.08 -11.91
N ASP A 318 5.95 24.08 -12.78
CA ASP A 318 5.12 23.85 -13.96
C ASP A 318 4.93 22.34 -14.16
N ALA A 319 3.69 21.86 -14.07
CA ALA A 319 3.36 20.44 -14.17
C ALA A 319 3.40 19.89 -15.62
N MET A 320 3.36 20.78 -16.62
CA MET A 320 3.35 20.43 -18.04
C MET A 320 4.74 20.36 -18.64
N LEU A 321 5.74 20.92 -17.97
CA LEU A 321 7.11 21.02 -18.47
C LEU A 321 7.75 19.65 -18.77
N ASN A 322 7.38 18.61 -18.03
CA ASN A 322 7.81 17.23 -18.27
C ASN A 322 6.76 16.37 -19.02
N SER A 323 5.66 16.95 -19.52
CA SER A 323 4.59 16.19 -20.20
C SER A 323 5.14 15.40 -21.40
N ARG A 324 6.13 15.96 -22.10
CA ARG A 324 6.83 15.35 -23.24
C ARG A 324 7.68 14.13 -22.87
N LEU A 325 8.14 14.01 -21.62
CA LEU A 325 8.82 12.79 -21.15
C LEU A 325 7.86 11.61 -21.05
N SER A 326 6.56 11.89 -20.94
CA SER A 326 5.46 10.91 -20.92
C SER A 326 4.76 10.80 -22.29
N ALA A 327 5.52 10.97 -23.38
CA ALA A 327 5.04 11.00 -24.77
C ALA A 327 4.10 9.85 -25.21
N PRO A 328 4.18 8.60 -24.72
CA PRO A 328 3.25 7.55 -25.14
C PRO A 328 1.92 7.54 -24.35
N THR A 329 1.68 8.52 -23.47
CA THR A 329 0.47 8.55 -22.63
C THR A 329 -0.28 9.88 -22.75
N PRO A 330 -1.62 9.87 -22.69
CA PRO A 330 -2.41 11.09 -22.67
C PRO A 330 -2.05 12.00 -21.48
N PRO A 331 -2.14 13.33 -21.63
CA PRO A 331 -1.93 14.27 -20.54
C PRO A 331 -2.91 13.98 -19.38
N ARG A 332 -2.36 13.84 -18.17
CA ARG A 332 -3.15 13.61 -16.95
C ARG A 332 -3.33 14.91 -16.18
N ALA A 333 -4.58 15.25 -15.86
CA ALA A 333 -4.88 16.30 -14.89
C ALA A 333 -4.46 15.83 -13.48
N ILE A 334 -3.58 16.60 -12.84
CA ILE A 334 -3.10 16.30 -11.48
C ILE A 334 -3.62 17.36 -10.53
N LYS A 335 -4.21 16.89 -9.42
CA LYS A 335 -4.59 17.75 -8.30
C LYS A 335 -3.56 17.55 -7.18
N ILE A 336 -2.73 18.56 -6.95
CA ILE A 336 -1.82 18.57 -5.80
C ILE A 336 -2.65 18.63 -4.51
N LEU A 337 -2.21 17.90 -3.48
CA LEU A 337 -2.86 17.92 -2.18
C LEU A 337 -2.74 19.30 -1.54
N SER A 338 -3.76 19.72 -0.78
CA SER A 338 -3.60 20.93 0.02
C SER A 338 -2.55 20.73 1.11
N TRP A 339 -1.95 21.82 1.57
CA TRP A 339 -0.85 21.79 2.54
C TRP A 339 -1.22 21.02 3.81
N LYS A 340 -2.44 21.26 4.33
CA LYS A 340 -2.96 20.57 5.51
C LYS A 340 -3.09 19.06 5.29
N LYS A 341 -3.66 18.65 4.15
CA LYS A 341 -3.77 17.23 3.75
C LYS A 341 -2.39 16.58 3.56
N ALA A 342 -1.41 17.33 3.06
CA ALA A 342 -0.04 16.85 2.91
C ALA A 342 0.62 16.59 4.28
N VAL A 343 0.47 17.50 5.25
CA VAL A 343 0.97 17.29 6.61
C VAL A 343 0.26 16.11 7.27
N GLU A 344 -1.06 16.01 7.18
CA GLU A 344 -1.85 14.88 7.68
C GLU A 344 -1.40 13.55 7.07
N TYR A 345 -1.08 13.54 5.78
CA TYR A 345 -0.53 12.38 5.09
C TYR A 345 0.81 11.94 5.69
N PHE A 346 1.76 12.86 5.91
CA PHE A 346 3.06 12.51 6.50
C PHE A 346 2.93 12.07 7.96
N VAL A 347 2.00 12.65 8.74
CA VAL A 347 1.69 12.18 10.10
C VAL A 347 1.18 10.73 10.07
N LYS A 348 0.23 10.43 9.18
CA LYS A 348 -0.28 9.06 9.00
C LYS A 348 0.85 8.10 8.59
N LEU A 349 1.65 8.48 7.60
CA LEU A 349 2.79 7.68 7.14
C LEU A 349 3.76 7.38 8.29
N LEU A 350 4.13 8.38 9.08
CA LEU A 350 5.04 8.21 10.22
C LEU A 350 4.46 7.28 11.30
N HIS A 351 3.16 7.36 11.57
CA HIS A 351 2.50 6.43 12.47
C HIS A 351 2.49 4.99 11.93
N ASP A 352 2.20 4.81 10.63
CA ASP A 352 2.25 3.52 9.97
C ASP A 352 3.70 2.93 10.03
N LEU A 353 4.73 3.77 9.84
CA LEU A 353 6.13 3.35 9.98
C LEU A 353 6.53 3.04 11.43
N ASP A 354 6.01 3.75 12.44
CA ASP A 354 6.27 3.44 13.86
C ASP A 354 5.65 2.10 14.27
N VAL A 355 4.48 1.77 13.74
CA VAL A 355 3.85 0.45 13.94
C VAL A 355 4.76 -0.67 13.40
N ILE A 356 5.38 -0.47 12.23
CA ILE A 356 6.35 -1.41 11.67
C ILE A 356 7.60 -1.49 12.56
N CYS A 357 8.14 -0.36 13.00
CA CYS A 357 9.37 -0.31 13.80
C CYS A 357 9.21 -0.80 15.24
N SER A 358 7.98 -0.83 15.76
CA SER A 358 7.67 -1.31 17.11
C SER A 358 7.35 -2.80 17.17
N TYR A 359 7.21 -3.46 16.02
CA TYR A 359 6.92 -4.89 15.96
C TYR A 359 8.12 -5.74 16.41
N SER A 360 7.87 -6.72 17.29
CA SER A 360 8.89 -7.68 17.71
C SER A 360 9.22 -8.63 16.57
N LEU A 361 10.49 -8.73 16.20
CA LEU A 361 10.97 -9.57 15.09
C LEU A 361 11.04 -11.06 15.46
N ASP A 362 10.02 -11.57 16.16
CA ASP A 362 9.91 -12.96 16.52
C ASP A 362 9.54 -13.81 15.30
N PRO A 363 10.20 -14.96 15.07
CA PRO A 363 9.94 -15.82 13.91
C PRO A 363 8.70 -16.71 14.12
N HIS A 364 7.61 -16.16 14.66
CA HIS A 364 6.35 -16.88 14.83
C HIS A 364 5.37 -16.48 13.73
N LEU A 365 5.23 -17.35 12.73
CA LEU A 365 4.50 -17.07 11.49
C LEU A 365 3.04 -16.66 11.72
N GLU A 366 2.34 -17.33 12.63
CA GLU A 366 0.92 -17.07 12.87
C GLU A 366 0.68 -15.67 13.49
N SER A 367 1.50 -15.26 14.47
CA SER A 367 1.45 -13.88 14.99
C SER A 367 1.83 -12.86 13.92
N LEU A 368 2.78 -13.20 13.05
CA LEU A 368 3.15 -12.35 11.93
C LEU A 368 2.01 -12.18 10.91
N LEU A 369 1.37 -13.27 10.47
CA LEU A 369 0.22 -13.20 9.56
C LEU A 369 -0.90 -12.34 10.14
N ARG A 370 -1.20 -12.50 11.43
CA ARG A 370 -2.17 -11.66 12.14
C ARG A 370 -1.75 -10.19 12.20
N PHE A 371 -0.48 -9.91 12.47
CA PHE A 371 0.05 -8.54 12.45
C PHE A 371 -0.11 -7.89 11.08
N VAL A 372 0.30 -8.57 9.99
CA VAL A 372 0.19 -8.03 8.64
C VAL A 372 -1.27 -7.77 8.27
N VAL A 373 -2.18 -8.70 8.57
CA VAL A 373 -3.62 -8.51 8.33
C VAL A 373 -4.17 -7.33 9.13
N GLN A 374 -3.76 -7.18 10.39
CA GLN A 374 -4.20 -6.06 11.23
C GLN A 374 -3.62 -4.72 10.77
N PHE A 375 -2.38 -4.71 10.29
CA PHE A 375 -1.74 -3.55 9.69
C PHE A 375 -2.47 -3.14 8.40
N GLN A 376 -2.86 -4.08 7.55
CA GLN A 376 -3.62 -3.74 6.33
C GLN A 376 -5.00 -3.13 6.62
N LYS A 377 -5.63 -3.50 7.75
CA LYS A 377 -6.90 -2.88 8.16
C LYS A 377 -6.77 -1.39 8.50
N SER A 378 -5.58 -0.87 8.80
CA SER A 378 -5.38 0.58 8.95
C SER A 378 -5.25 1.31 7.61
N GLN A 379 -5.41 0.61 6.48
CA GLN A 379 -5.25 1.13 5.12
C GLN A 379 -3.92 1.88 4.93
N PRO A 380 -2.78 1.19 5.12
CA PRO A 380 -1.46 1.79 4.95
C PRO A 380 -1.19 2.12 3.48
N ASP A 381 -0.53 3.27 3.27
CA ASP A 381 -0.15 3.72 1.93
C ASP A 381 1.03 2.89 1.36
N LEU A 382 1.29 2.99 0.05
CA LEU A 382 2.26 2.13 -0.63
C LEU A 382 3.66 2.18 0.01
N VAL A 383 4.13 3.36 0.40
CA VAL A 383 5.46 3.53 1.00
C VAL A 383 5.60 2.70 2.27
N ALA A 384 4.60 2.75 3.16
CA ALA A 384 4.59 1.95 4.38
C ALA A 384 4.47 0.44 4.08
N ARG A 385 3.61 0.06 3.12
CA ARG A 385 3.46 -1.34 2.66
C ARG A 385 4.77 -1.91 2.10
N SER A 386 5.50 -1.12 1.32
CA SER A 386 6.77 -1.51 0.70
C SER A 386 7.86 -1.69 1.76
N HIS A 387 7.94 -0.78 2.74
CA HIS A 387 8.85 -0.94 3.88
C HIS A 387 8.54 -2.18 4.71
N LEU A 388 7.26 -2.48 4.97
CA LEU A 388 6.88 -3.71 5.66
C LEU A 388 7.33 -4.93 4.85
N GLN A 389 7.03 -4.98 3.55
CA GLN A 389 7.39 -6.12 2.71
C GLN A 389 8.91 -6.38 2.69
N LEU A 390 9.72 -5.32 2.56
CA LEU A 390 11.18 -5.42 2.62
C LEU A 390 11.71 -5.82 4.00
N LEU A 391 11.02 -5.46 5.09
CA LEU A 391 11.40 -5.93 6.42
C LEU A 391 11.12 -7.44 6.56
N LEU A 392 9.98 -7.91 6.05
CA LEU A 392 9.56 -9.31 6.17
C LEU A 392 10.45 -10.24 5.34
N VAL A 393 10.75 -9.87 4.09
CA VAL A 393 11.49 -10.74 3.16
C VAL A 393 12.78 -10.07 2.72
N GLN A 394 13.92 -10.58 3.21
CA GLN A 394 15.26 -10.15 2.82
C GLN A 394 16.09 -11.37 2.43
N ASP A 395 16.72 -11.34 1.25
CA ASP A 395 17.58 -12.42 0.74
C ASP A 395 16.94 -13.83 0.82
N GLY A 396 15.63 -13.92 0.57
CA GLY A 396 14.88 -15.19 0.64
C GLY A 396 14.67 -15.74 2.05
N LYS A 397 14.91 -14.95 3.10
CA LYS A 397 14.73 -15.30 4.52
C LYS A 397 13.75 -14.36 5.20
N LEU A 398 13.10 -14.84 6.26
CA LEU A 398 12.28 -14.01 7.15
C LEU A 398 13.22 -13.09 7.95
N TYR A 399 12.96 -11.77 7.87
CA TYR A 399 13.79 -10.71 8.47
C TYR A 399 15.28 -10.75 8.08
N GLY A 400 15.66 -11.46 7.02
CA GLY A 400 17.07 -11.68 6.65
C GLY A 400 17.86 -12.54 7.64
N ARG A 401 17.18 -13.20 8.59
CA ARG A 401 17.79 -14.02 9.65
C ARG A 401 17.33 -15.48 9.55
N ASP A 402 16.02 -15.69 9.50
CA ASP A 402 15.42 -17.00 9.68
C ASP A 402 15.04 -17.64 8.33
N PRO A 403 15.58 -18.81 7.97
CA PRO A 403 15.17 -19.50 6.76
C PRO A 403 13.71 -19.96 6.88
N PHE A 404 12.93 -19.82 5.80
CA PHE A 404 11.50 -20.16 5.82
C PHE A 404 11.22 -21.60 6.25
N PHE A 405 12.12 -22.55 5.97
CA PHE A 405 12.01 -23.91 6.47
C PHE A 405 11.97 -23.98 8.01
N ALA A 406 12.83 -23.22 8.70
CA ALA A 406 12.83 -23.18 10.17
C ALA A 406 11.55 -22.50 10.71
N VAL A 407 11.07 -21.47 10.01
CA VAL A 407 9.82 -20.77 10.34
C VAL A 407 8.62 -21.72 10.20
N ILE A 408 8.54 -22.46 9.09
CA ILE A 408 7.50 -23.47 8.84
C ILE A 408 7.57 -24.57 9.89
N ASN A 409 8.77 -25.06 10.23
CA ASN A 409 8.91 -26.11 11.23
C ASN A 409 8.35 -25.71 12.59
N LYS A 410 8.61 -24.46 12.99
CA LYS A 410 8.06 -23.89 14.22
C LYS A 410 6.54 -23.71 14.13
N ALA A 411 6.03 -23.28 12.97
CA ALA A 411 4.59 -23.09 12.74
C ALA A 411 3.81 -24.41 12.72
N ALA A 412 4.38 -25.46 12.13
CA ALA A 412 3.80 -26.79 12.06
C ALA A 412 4.00 -27.62 13.36
N ALA A 413 4.48 -26.99 14.45
CA ALA A 413 4.66 -27.58 15.78
C ALA A 413 5.53 -28.87 15.80
N LEU A 414 6.57 -28.91 14.96
CA LEU A 414 7.46 -30.06 14.83
C LEU A 414 8.45 -30.18 16.01
N PRO A 415 8.82 -31.41 16.45
CA PRO A 415 9.80 -31.60 17.53
C PRO A 415 11.19 -31.04 17.18
N GLU A 416 11.83 -30.28 18.08
CA GLU A 416 13.17 -29.66 17.91
C GLU A 416 14.32 -30.64 17.56
N ALA A 417 14.11 -31.95 17.74
CA ALA A 417 15.07 -33.00 17.40
C ALA A 417 15.20 -33.26 15.88
N THR A 418 14.42 -32.57 15.04
CA THR A 418 14.30 -32.83 13.59
C THR A 418 15.17 -31.92 12.73
N LYS A 419 16.40 -31.61 13.17
CA LYS A 419 17.42 -30.94 12.34
C LYS A 419 18.06 -31.93 11.33
N ASN A 420 17.24 -32.74 10.66
CA ASN A 420 17.72 -33.64 9.62
C ASN A 420 17.97 -32.81 8.35
N HIS A 421 19.24 -32.68 7.98
CA HIS A 421 19.68 -31.90 6.81
C HIS A 421 19.18 -32.44 5.47
N ASP A 422 18.70 -33.68 5.41
CA ASP A 422 18.26 -34.31 4.16
C ASP A 422 16.82 -33.94 3.76
N ILE A 423 15.92 -33.71 4.73
CA ILE A 423 14.53 -33.27 4.45
C ILE A 423 14.50 -31.85 3.87
N GLN A 424 15.47 -31.00 4.27
CA GLN A 424 15.63 -29.63 3.75
C GLN A 424 15.97 -29.57 2.26
N LYS A 425 16.54 -30.64 1.70
CA LYS A 425 16.96 -30.69 0.30
C LYS A 425 15.85 -31.15 -0.64
N ASN A 426 14.74 -31.65 -0.12
CA ASN A 426 13.61 -32.06 -0.94
C ASN A 426 12.98 -30.81 -1.57
N GLU A 427 12.85 -30.86 -2.90
CA GLU A 427 12.38 -29.74 -3.74
C GLU A 427 11.02 -29.21 -3.29
N SER A 428 10.13 -30.09 -2.85
CA SER A 428 8.78 -29.74 -2.38
C SER A 428 8.83 -28.81 -1.15
N PHE A 429 9.80 -28.99 -0.25
CA PHE A 429 9.94 -28.10 0.92
C PHE A 429 10.49 -26.73 0.56
N LEU A 430 11.37 -26.65 -0.43
CA LEU A 430 11.86 -25.37 -0.96
C LEU A 430 10.71 -24.60 -1.63
N GLN A 431 9.89 -25.28 -2.43
CA GLN A 431 8.70 -24.71 -3.05
C GLN A 431 7.69 -24.23 -1.99
N LEU A 432 7.45 -25.01 -0.92
CA LEU A 432 6.61 -24.58 0.20
C LEU A 432 7.16 -23.29 0.88
N GLY A 433 8.47 -23.21 1.09
CA GLY A 433 9.12 -21.99 1.59
C GLY A 433 8.90 -20.77 0.68
N MET A 434 8.98 -20.97 -0.63
CA MET A 434 8.68 -19.93 -1.63
C MET A 434 7.21 -19.49 -1.58
N LEU A 435 6.26 -20.42 -1.36
CA LEU A 435 4.85 -20.09 -1.20
C LEU A 435 4.60 -19.27 0.06
N VAL A 436 5.20 -19.61 1.20
CA VAL A 436 5.08 -18.78 2.42
C VAL A 436 5.65 -17.38 2.22
N MET A 437 6.81 -17.28 1.56
CA MET A 437 7.41 -15.99 1.20
C MET A 437 6.46 -15.17 0.30
N ASN A 438 5.86 -15.80 -0.71
CA ASN A 438 4.92 -15.15 -1.61
C ASN A 438 3.62 -14.75 -0.90
N LEU A 439 3.14 -15.56 0.05
CA LEU A 439 1.98 -15.24 0.88
C LEU A 439 2.21 -13.92 1.63
N LEU A 440 3.35 -13.78 2.31
CA LEU A 440 3.71 -12.55 3.03
C LEU A 440 3.75 -11.34 2.09
N LYS A 441 4.34 -11.50 0.91
CA LYS A 441 4.37 -10.43 -0.11
C LYS A 441 2.97 -10.05 -0.59
N ILE A 442 2.11 -11.04 -0.86
CA ILE A 442 0.71 -10.80 -1.28
C ILE A 442 -0.03 -10.02 -0.19
N LEU A 443 0.08 -10.43 1.08
CA LEU A 443 -0.56 -9.74 2.20
C LEU A 443 -0.06 -8.30 2.40
N CYS A 444 1.11 -7.94 1.88
CA CYS A 444 1.61 -6.57 1.87
C CYS A 444 1.02 -5.69 0.74
N THR A 445 0.35 -6.27 -0.27
CA THR A 445 -0.27 -5.49 -1.37
C THR A 445 -1.59 -4.81 -0.96
N ASN A 446 -2.15 -3.95 -1.81
CA ASN A 446 -3.46 -3.35 -1.57
C ASN A 446 -4.57 -4.42 -1.52
N ALA A 447 -5.74 -4.11 -0.95
CA ALA A 447 -6.80 -5.10 -0.72
C ALA A 447 -7.32 -5.76 -2.02
N ALA A 448 -7.42 -4.99 -3.12
CA ALA A 448 -7.84 -5.50 -4.42
C ALA A 448 -6.84 -6.53 -4.99
N TRP A 449 -5.55 -6.22 -4.93
CA TRP A 449 -4.47 -7.14 -5.32
C TRP A 449 -4.35 -8.35 -4.39
N GLN A 450 -4.53 -8.16 -3.09
CA GLN A 450 -4.62 -9.27 -2.14
C GLN A 450 -5.69 -10.25 -2.61
N ARG A 451 -6.93 -9.79 -2.85
CA ARG A 451 -8.02 -10.69 -3.29
C ARG A 451 -7.69 -11.38 -4.61
N ARG A 452 -7.24 -10.62 -5.62
CA ARG A 452 -6.93 -11.16 -6.96
C ARG A 452 -5.81 -12.20 -6.92
N LYS A 453 -4.74 -11.95 -6.16
CA LYS A 453 -3.61 -12.88 -6.03
C LYS A 453 -3.97 -14.09 -5.18
N LEU A 454 -4.58 -13.90 -3.99
CA LEU A 454 -4.96 -15.01 -3.11
C LEU A 454 -5.90 -16.00 -3.79
N GLY A 455 -6.85 -15.52 -4.61
CA GLY A 455 -7.75 -16.40 -5.36
C GLY A 455 -7.02 -17.36 -6.30
N LYS A 456 -6.02 -16.88 -7.05
CA LYS A 456 -5.18 -17.73 -7.91
C LYS A 456 -4.24 -18.62 -7.10
N PHE A 457 -3.75 -18.08 -5.98
CA PHE A 457 -2.78 -18.71 -5.11
C PHE A 457 -3.30 -19.99 -4.44
N LEU A 458 -4.63 -20.09 -4.23
CA LEU A 458 -5.26 -21.31 -3.72
C LEU A 458 -4.91 -22.56 -4.54
N GLN A 459 -4.79 -22.43 -5.87
CA GLN A 459 -4.40 -23.55 -6.73
C GLN A 459 -2.97 -23.99 -6.44
N ASP A 460 -2.04 -23.05 -6.26
CA ASP A 460 -0.64 -23.34 -5.97
C ASP A 460 -0.50 -24.09 -4.63
N TRP A 461 -1.31 -23.71 -3.62
CA TRP A 461 -1.37 -24.39 -2.33
C TRP A 461 -1.97 -25.80 -2.42
N ARG A 462 -2.93 -26.03 -3.32
CA ARG A 462 -3.43 -27.39 -3.59
C ARG A 462 -2.39 -28.25 -4.29
N VAL A 463 -1.66 -27.69 -5.27
CA VAL A 463 -0.60 -28.40 -6.00
C VAL A 463 0.52 -28.81 -5.04
N ILE A 464 0.99 -27.92 -4.18
CA ILE A 464 2.07 -28.26 -3.23
C ILE A 464 1.62 -29.32 -2.23
N TYR A 465 0.36 -29.31 -1.80
CA TYR A 465 -0.18 -30.36 -0.93
C TYR A 465 -0.05 -31.74 -1.60
N VAL A 466 -0.49 -31.86 -2.86
CA VAL A 466 -0.43 -33.12 -3.62
C VAL A 466 1.03 -33.54 -3.86
N GLN A 467 1.92 -32.60 -4.17
CA GLN A 467 3.35 -32.88 -4.34
C GLN A 467 3.99 -33.39 -3.05
N LEU A 468 3.68 -32.77 -1.90
CA LEU A 468 4.15 -33.20 -0.58
C LEU A 468 3.59 -34.58 -0.22
N GLU A 469 2.33 -34.86 -0.54
CA GLU A 469 1.70 -36.17 -0.31
C GLU A 469 2.36 -37.27 -1.18
N LEU A 470 2.64 -36.98 -2.45
CA LEU A 470 3.32 -37.91 -3.36
C LEU A 470 4.77 -38.14 -2.94
N ALA A 471 5.50 -37.08 -2.56
CA ALA A 471 6.86 -37.19 -2.04
C ALA A 471 6.89 -38.06 -0.77
N PHE A 472 5.93 -37.84 0.13
CA PHE A 472 5.75 -38.66 1.32
C PHE A 472 5.50 -40.14 1.00
N ARG A 473 4.59 -40.44 0.05
CA ARG A 473 4.31 -41.83 -0.36
C ARG A 473 5.52 -42.49 -1.03
N ASN A 474 6.28 -41.76 -1.85
CA ASN A 474 7.45 -42.27 -2.55
C ASN A 474 8.62 -42.59 -1.61
N GLU A 475 8.84 -41.77 -0.57
CA GLU A 475 9.95 -41.97 0.37
C GLU A 475 9.67 -43.09 1.40
N TYR A 476 8.40 -43.34 1.76
CA TYR A 476 8.05 -44.24 2.87
C TYR A 476 7.14 -45.42 2.52
N GLY A 477 6.67 -45.52 1.26
CA GLY A 477 5.77 -46.59 0.82
C GLY A 477 4.38 -46.57 1.48
N GLU A 478 3.51 -47.50 1.09
CA GLU A 478 2.25 -47.75 1.81
C GLU A 478 2.56 -48.52 3.10
N VAL A 479 2.62 -47.80 4.22
CA VAL A 479 2.54 -48.28 5.63
C VAL A 479 2.93 -49.76 5.81
N SER A 480 4.21 -50.11 5.62
CA SER A 480 4.75 -51.38 6.10
C SER A 480 5.57 -51.12 7.35
N SER A 481 5.20 -51.79 8.43
CA SER A 481 5.75 -51.59 9.77
C SER A 481 7.24 -51.99 9.89
N SER A 482 8.14 -51.02 10.05
CA SER A 482 9.38 -51.18 10.84
C SER A 482 10.12 -49.85 11.11
N SER A 483 11.01 -49.88 12.11
CA SER A 483 11.98 -48.86 12.57
C SER A 483 11.47 -47.56 13.26
N ASN A 484 12.15 -47.18 14.35
CA ASN A 484 11.79 -46.01 15.18
C ASN A 484 12.10 -44.66 14.50
N ASP A 485 13.02 -44.63 13.52
CA ASP A 485 13.39 -43.42 12.76
C ASP A 485 12.44 -43.17 11.57
N GLU A 486 11.96 -44.21 10.89
CA GLU A 486 10.90 -44.13 9.86
C GLU A 486 9.62 -43.51 10.44
N ASN A 487 9.29 -43.85 11.69
CA ASN A 487 8.14 -43.31 12.42
C ASN A 487 8.27 -41.81 12.80
N THR A 488 9.46 -41.22 12.71
CA THR A 488 9.66 -39.79 13.01
C THR A 488 9.41 -38.95 11.77
N CYS A 489 10.03 -39.30 10.64
CA CYS A 489 9.79 -38.59 9.38
C CYS A 489 8.34 -38.72 8.93
N MET A 490 7.70 -39.86 9.19
CA MET A 490 6.29 -40.00 8.86
C MET A 490 5.39 -39.00 9.57
N LYS A 491 5.64 -38.78 10.87
CA LYS A 491 4.93 -37.77 11.65
C LYS A 491 5.24 -36.35 11.15
N ILE A 492 6.48 -36.08 10.74
CA ILE A 492 6.88 -34.78 10.21
C ILE A 492 6.02 -34.42 9.00
N PHE A 493 5.97 -35.29 7.99
CA PHE A 493 5.17 -35.07 6.79
C PHE A 493 3.67 -34.94 7.11
N GLN A 494 3.13 -35.77 7.99
CA GLN A 494 1.72 -35.65 8.41
C GLN A 494 1.42 -34.30 9.07
N HIS A 495 2.31 -33.78 9.92
CA HIS A 495 2.14 -32.46 10.54
C HIS A 495 2.22 -31.32 9.52
N ILE A 496 3.14 -31.41 8.57
CA ILE A 496 3.25 -30.42 7.50
C ILE A 496 2.04 -30.45 6.58
N LEU A 497 1.57 -31.63 6.16
CA LEU A 497 0.36 -31.75 5.33
C LEU A 497 -0.85 -31.16 6.03
N LEU A 498 -1.04 -31.45 7.32
CA LEU A 498 -2.13 -30.88 8.13
C LEU A 498 -2.01 -29.36 8.23
N TRP A 499 -0.80 -28.84 8.44
CA TRP A 499 -0.54 -27.40 8.49
C TRP A 499 -0.79 -26.72 7.13
N VAL A 500 -0.36 -27.33 6.02
CA VAL A 500 -0.61 -26.82 4.66
C VAL A 500 -2.11 -26.73 4.39
N GLU A 501 -2.91 -27.73 4.80
CA GLU A 501 -4.37 -27.66 4.70
C GLU A 501 -4.96 -26.54 5.55
N GLU A 502 -4.53 -26.39 6.81
CA GLU A 502 -4.97 -25.31 7.68
C GLU A 502 -4.71 -23.94 7.03
N GLN A 503 -3.50 -23.72 6.52
CA GLN A 503 -3.14 -22.48 5.82
C GLN A 503 -3.96 -22.27 4.55
N THR A 504 -4.24 -23.34 3.80
CA THR A 504 -5.08 -23.28 2.59
C THR A 504 -6.49 -22.79 2.92
N TYR A 505 -7.12 -23.33 3.97
CA TYR A 505 -8.43 -22.87 4.42
C TYR A 505 -8.40 -21.45 5.00
N TRP A 506 -7.30 -21.05 5.66
CA TRP A 506 -7.11 -19.67 6.11
C TRP A 506 -7.03 -18.68 4.94
N ILE A 507 -6.31 -19.04 3.86
CA ILE A 507 -6.25 -18.25 2.63
C ILE A 507 -7.65 -18.15 1.99
N ALA A 508 -8.39 -19.26 1.92
CA ALA A 508 -9.76 -19.28 1.37
C ALA A 508 -10.71 -18.39 2.18
N PHE A 509 -10.64 -18.47 3.52
CA PHE A 509 -11.38 -17.58 4.42
C PHE A 509 -11.06 -16.11 4.14
N ARG A 510 -9.77 -15.76 4.04
CA ARG A 510 -9.32 -14.39 3.76
C ARG A 510 -9.81 -13.90 2.40
N PHE A 511 -9.74 -14.74 1.37
CA PHE A 511 -10.24 -14.44 0.02
C PHE A 511 -11.73 -14.07 0.02
N LEU A 512 -12.56 -14.85 0.73
CA LEU A 512 -14.00 -14.60 0.85
C LEU A 512 -14.29 -13.31 1.61
N ILE A 513 -13.63 -13.07 2.75
CA ILE A 513 -13.80 -11.86 3.57
C ILE A 513 -13.38 -10.61 2.81
N LEU A 514 -12.28 -10.66 2.04
CA LEU A 514 -11.86 -9.53 1.20
C LEU A 514 -12.93 -9.15 0.15
N GLY A 515 -13.76 -10.10 -0.30
CA GLY A 515 -14.88 -9.78 -1.18
C GLY A 515 -15.96 -8.94 -0.50
N PHE A 516 -16.18 -9.11 0.81
CA PHE A 516 -17.06 -8.21 1.57
C PHE A 516 -16.40 -6.85 1.80
N GLU A 517 -15.11 -6.82 2.17
CA GLU A 517 -14.38 -5.55 2.39
C GLU A 517 -14.30 -4.68 1.13
N LEU A 518 -14.33 -5.30 -0.06
CA LEU A 518 -14.29 -4.64 -1.36
C LEU A 518 -15.68 -4.46 -2.01
N GLU A 519 -16.76 -4.80 -1.30
CA GLU A 519 -18.14 -4.67 -1.78
C GLU A 519 -18.41 -5.39 -3.12
N LEU A 520 -17.83 -6.58 -3.30
CA LEU A 520 -17.88 -7.33 -4.56
C LEU A 520 -19.07 -8.29 -4.66
N TYR A 521 -19.82 -8.45 -3.57
CA TYR A 521 -21.01 -9.28 -3.52
C TYR A 521 -22.24 -8.39 -3.46
N SER A 522 -23.25 -8.70 -4.28
CA SER A 522 -24.55 -8.05 -4.17
C SER A 522 -25.37 -8.65 -3.02
N THR A 523 -26.36 -7.90 -2.53
CA THR A 523 -27.22 -8.33 -1.40
C THR A 523 -27.97 -9.64 -1.67
N GLY A 524 -28.33 -9.91 -2.93
CA GLY A 524 -28.96 -11.17 -3.33
C GLY A 524 -28.03 -12.39 -3.30
N GLU A 525 -26.72 -12.17 -3.24
CA GLU A 525 -25.70 -13.22 -3.26
C GLU A 525 -25.15 -13.53 -1.85
N TYR A 526 -25.51 -12.72 -0.85
CA TYR A 526 -25.01 -12.90 0.52
C TYR A 526 -25.32 -14.29 1.09
N CYS A 527 -26.48 -14.87 0.75
CA CYS A 527 -26.86 -16.21 1.23
C CYS A 527 -25.84 -17.28 0.77
N MET A 528 -25.50 -17.32 -0.53
CA MET A 528 -24.54 -18.30 -1.05
C MET A 528 -23.12 -18.04 -0.55
N VAL A 529 -22.71 -16.77 -0.41
CA VAL A 529 -21.38 -16.41 0.09
C VAL A 529 -21.22 -16.78 1.57
N TYR A 530 -22.20 -16.48 2.41
CA TYR A 530 -22.15 -16.87 3.83
C TYR A 530 -22.23 -18.39 4.02
N TRP A 531 -23.01 -19.09 3.20
CA TRP A 531 -23.03 -20.56 3.23
C TRP A 531 -21.67 -21.16 2.85
N TYR A 532 -21.02 -20.63 1.81
CA TYR A 532 -19.69 -21.08 1.41
C TYR A 532 -18.63 -20.75 2.46
N LEU A 533 -18.71 -19.54 3.04
CA LEU A 533 -17.85 -19.12 4.14
C LEU A 533 -17.99 -20.05 5.36
N TYR A 534 -19.22 -20.45 5.70
CA TYR A 534 -19.49 -21.44 6.74
C TYR A 534 -18.79 -22.77 6.45
N ALA A 535 -18.92 -23.30 5.23
CA ALA A 535 -18.27 -24.56 4.84
C ALA A 535 -16.73 -24.48 4.97
N VAL A 536 -16.13 -23.36 4.56
CA VAL A 536 -14.68 -23.10 4.72
C VAL A 536 -14.29 -23.01 6.20
N LEU A 537 -15.08 -22.31 7.02
CA LEU A 537 -14.81 -22.12 8.45
C LEU A 537 -14.87 -23.42 9.25
N ILE A 538 -15.79 -24.34 8.91
CA ILE A 538 -15.84 -25.67 9.52
C ILE A 538 -14.51 -26.38 9.29
N LYS A 539 -14.05 -26.46 8.04
CA LYS A 539 -12.79 -27.12 7.70
C LYS A 539 -11.59 -26.45 8.33
N LEU A 540 -11.54 -25.13 8.34
CA LEU A 540 -10.49 -24.40 9.06
C LEU A 540 -10.46 -24.78 10.55
N THR A 541 -11.62 -24.80 11.20
CA THR A 541 -11.73 -25.13 12.64
C THR A 541 -11.33 -26.58 12.93
N GLU A 542 -11.76 -27.53 12.10
CA GLU A 542 -11.36 -28.95 12.19
C GLU A 542 -9.83 -29.08 12.14
N LYS A 543 -9.18 -28.43 11.16
CA LYS A 543 -7.73 -28.52 10.96
C LYS A 543 -6.95 -27.82 12.08
N THR A 544 -7.37 -26.62 12.50
CA THR A 544 -6.78 -25.92 13.66
C THR A 544 -6.90 -26.74 14.94
N HIS A 545 -8.05 -27.37 15.20
CA HIS A 545 -8.22 -28.22 16.37
C HIS A 545 -7.26 -29.42 16.36
N LEU A 546 -7.09 -30.08 15.21
CA LEU A 546 -6.15 -31.19 15.04
C LEU A 546 -4.69 -30.75 15.28
N MET A 547 -4.29 -29.59 14.73
CA MET A 547 -2.95 -29.01 14.94
C MET A 547 -2.65 -28.72 16.41
N MET A 548 -3.64 -28.22 17.15
CA MET A 548 -3.49 -27.93 18.58
C MET A 548 -3.45 -29.21 19.43
N ALA A 549 -4.24 -30.23 19.08
CA ALA A 549 -4.21 -31.53 19.76
C ALA A 549 -2.83 -32.21 19.66
N VAL A 550 -2.24 -32.19 18.45
CA VAL A 550 -0.88 -32.66 18.17
C VAL A 550 0.17 -31.95 19.06
N SER A 551 0.05 -30.63 19.18
CA SER A 551 0.99 -29.81 19.94
C SER A 551 0.97 -30.16 21.44
N HIS A 552 -0.21 -30.45 21.99
CA HIS A 552 -0.38 -30.85 23.38
C HIS A 552 0.22 -32.23 23.70
N ASP A 553 0.16 -33.18 22.76
CA ASP A 553 0.76 -34.51 22.95
C ASP A 553 2.30 -34.46 22.96
N ASN A 554 2.89 -33.57 22.17
CA ASN A 554 4.34 -33.32 22.20
C ASN A 554 4.80 -32.68 23.53
N ALA A 555 4.01 -31.77 24.11
CA ALA A 555 4.30 -31.15 25.40
C ALA A 555 4.22 -32.15 26.58
N LYS A 556 3.21 -33.04 26.58
CA LYS A 556 3.07 -34.11 27.60
C LYS A 556 4.22 -35.11 27.57
N ARG A 557 4.83 -35.37 26.41
CA ARG A 557 5.99 -36.26 26.27
C ARG A 557 7.29 -35.65 26.82
N LYS A 558 7.51 -34.32 26.67
CA LYS A 558 8.66 -33.62 27.29
C LYS A 558 8.57 -33.59 28.84
N GLY A 559 7.36 -33.59 29.42
CA GLY A 559 7.14 -33.54 30.88
C GLY A 559 7.32 -34.87 31.65
N LYS A 560 7.44 -36.02 30.96
CA LYS A 560 7.46 -37.35 31.60
C LYS A 560 8.79 -37.76 32.25
N LYS A 561 9.78 -36.86 32.39
CA LYS A 561 11.05 -37.13 33.11
C LYS A 561 11.03 -36.78 34.61
N LYS A 562 9.88 -36.42 35.20
CA LYS A 562 9.72 -36.30 36.66
C LYS A 562 8.36 -36.85 37.10
N LYS A 563 8.35 -38.07 37.66
CA LYS A 563 7.30 -38.59 38.57
C LYS A 563 7.56 -37.92 39.93
N ASP A 564 6.61 -37.42 40.72
CA ASP A 564 5.36 -38.02 41.21
C ASP A 564 4.29 -36.96 41.54
N SER A 565 3.01 -37.30 41.27
CA SER A 565 1.85 -37.19 42.19
C SER A 565 0.53 -37.31 41.39
N PRO A 566 -0.49 -38.06 41.88
CA PRO A 566 -1.76 -38.23 41.19
C PRO A 566 -2.85 -37.41 41.88
N LYS A 567 -2.97 -36.11 41.58
CA LYS A 567 -4.18 -35.32 41.83
C LYS A 567 -4.29 -34.24 40.76
N ASP A 568 -5.24 -34.44 39.84
CA ASP A 568 -6.00 -33.43 39.06
C ASP A 568 -6.50 -34.04 37.74
N LEU A 569 -7.35 -35.08 37.86
CA LEU A 569 -8.20 -35.56 36.78
C LEU A 569 -9.50 -34.72 36.75
N ALA A 570 -9.40 -33.40 36.56
CA ALA A 570 -10.58 -32.53 36.41
C ALA A 570 -10.29 -31.12 35.83
N ARG A 571 -9.24 -30.95 35.02
CA ARG A 571 -9.25 -29.83 34.05
C ARG A 571 -9.84 -30.38 32.76
N GLU A 572 -11.17 -30.25 32.61
CA GLU A 572 -11.82 -30.34 31.30
C GLU A 572 -10.96 -29.60 30.28
N SER A 573 -10.72 -30.23 29.14
CA SER A 573 -9.97 -29.68 28.02
C SER A 573 -10.63 -28.39 27.54
N ARG A 574 -10.25 -27.25 28.14
CA ARG A 574 -10.73 -25.93 27.70
C ARG A 574 -10.35 -25.78 26.23
N ILE A 575 -11.37 -25.63 25.39
CA ILE A 575 -11.20 -25.39 23.96
C ILE A 575 -10.31 -24.14 23.82
N PRO A 576 -9.25 -24.20 23.00
CA PRO A 576 -8.35 -23.07 22.86
C PRO A 576 -9.09 -21.80 22.37
N PRO A 577 -8.71 -20.60 22.83
CA PRO A 577 -9.39 -19.35 22.45
C PRO A 577 -9.45 -19.11 20.93
N ALA A 578 -8.45 -19.57 20.18
CA ALA A 578 -8.43 -19.45 18.72
C ALA A 578 -9.54 -20.30 18.05
N VAL A 579 -9.78 -21.51 18.57
CA VAL A 579 -10.83 -22.41 18.10
C VAL A 579 -12.21 -21.86 18.49
N LEU A 580 -12.36 -21.35 19.72
CA LEU A 580 -13.58 -20.66 20.15
C LEU A 580 -13.89 -19.44 19.27
N PHE A 581 -12.87 -18.68 18.87
CA PHE A 581 -13.04 -17.56 17.97
C PHE A 581 -13.57 -18.01 16.60
N LEU A 582 -13.01 -19.06 15.99
CA LEU A 582 -13.52 -19.61 14.73
C LEU A 582 -14.95 -20.16 14.87
N GLN A 583 -15.27 -20.82 15.99
CA GLN A 583 -16.63 -21.28 16.29
C GLN A 583 -17.64 -20.13 16.32
N CYS A 584 -17.25 -18.96 16.83
CA CYS A 584 -18.09 -17.76 16.78
C CYS A 584 -18.39 -17.35 15.33
N TYR A 585 -17.38 -17.36 14.44
CA TYR A 585 -17.59 -17.07 13.02
C TYR A 585 -18.46 -18.11 12.33
N ILE A 586 -18.33 -19.40 12.68
CA ILE A 586 -19.20 -20.47 12.17
C ILE A 586 -20.66 -20.16 12.51
N CYS A 587 -20.96 -19.88 13.79
CA CYS A 587 -22.32 -19.55 14.22
C CYS A 587 -22.89 -18.31 13.49
N LEU A 588 -22.05 -17.28 13.26
CA LEU A 588 -22.48 -16.09 12.52
C LEU A 588 -22.74 -16.38 11.04
N ALA A 589 -21.84 -17.08 10.36
CA ALA A 589 -21.97 -17.42 8.95
C ALA A 589 -23.18 -18.35 8.70
N GLU A 590 -23.36 -19.36 9.54
CA GLU A 590 -24.51 -20.27 9.49
C GLU A 590 -25.81 -19.52 9.75
N GLY A 591 -25.87 -18.76 10.86
CA GLY A 591 -27.05 -18.00 11.23
C GLY A 591 -27.49 -17.02 10.15
N LEU A 592 -26.55 -16.33 9.50
CA LEU A 592 -26.84 -15.38 8.43
C LEU A 592 -27.21 -16.06 7.12
N SER A 593 -26.55 -17.17 6.77
CA SER A 593 -26.97 -18.01 5.64
C SER A 593 -28.42 -18.46 5.81
N MET A 594 -28.77 -19.00 6.98
CA MET A 594 -30.11 -19.51 7.27
C MET A 594 -31.17 -18.41 7.35
N MET A 595 -30.82 -17.26 7.94
CA MET A 595 -31.71 -16.09 7.99
C MET A 595 -32.02 -15.56 6.59
N LEU A 596 -31.01 -15.41 5.74
CA LEU A 596 -31.20 -14.95 4.36
C LEU A 596 -31.94 -15.97 3.51
N ALA A 597 -31.70 -17.26 3.72
CA ALA A 597 -32.46 -18.33 3.07
C ALA A 597 -33.95 -18.31 3.48
N ALA A 598 -34.25 -18.14 4.77
CA ALA A 598 -35.62 -18.01 5.26
C ALA A 598 -36.31 -16.76 4.72
N LEU A 599 -35.63 -15.61 4.70
CA LEU A 599 -36.11 -14.37 4.09
C LEU A 599 -36.45 -14.58 2.61
N ARG A 600 -35.56 -15.21 1.85
CA ARG A 600 -35.79 -15.55 0.44
C ARG A 600 -37.02 -16.46 0.28
N ASN A 601 -37.10 -17.54 1.05
CA ASN A 601 -38.13 -18.56 0.90
C ASN A 601 -39.54 -18.10 1.33
N GLU A 602 -39.64 -17.22 2.33
CA GLU A 602 -40.93 -16.78 2.90
C GLU A 602 -41.39 -15.41 2.41
N ILE A 603 -40.49 -14.56 1.92
CA ILE A 603 -40.81 -13.19 1.46
C ILE A 603 -40.51 -13.04 -0.04
N PRO A 604 -41.55 -12.97 -0.89
CA PRO A 604 -41.40 -12.93 -2.35
C PRO A 604 -40.57 -11.75 -2.89
N VAL A 605 -40.49 -10.64 -2.15
CA VAL A 605 -39.74 -9.43 -2.54
C VAL A 605 -38.24 -9.70 -2.66
N PHE A 606 -37.72 -10.72 -1.97
CA PHE A 606 -36.31 -11.11 -2.04
C PHE A 606 -35.99 -12.06 -3.20
N HIS A 607 -36.98 -12.46 -4.00
CA HIS A 607 -36.75 -13.15 -5.26
C HIS A 607 -36.41 -12.12 -6.36
N SER A 608 -35.12 -12.03 -6.72
CA SER A 608 -34.65 -11.20 -7.83
C SER A 608 -34.17 -12.05 -9.02
N PRO A 609 -35.09 -12.60 -9.83
CA PRO A 609 -34.71 -13.32 -11.03
C PRO A 609 -34.04 -12.36 -12.02
N SER A 610 -32.80 -12.65 -12.39
CA SER A 610 -32.11 -11.94 -13.47
C SER A 610 -32.47 -12.60 -14.80
N PRO A 611 -32.79 -11.81 -15.85
CA PRO A 611 -33.06 -12.36 -17.18
C PRO A 611 -31.81 -12.88 -17.88
N PHE A 612 -30.60 -12.56 -17.37
CA PHE A 612 -29.33 -12.89 -18.02
C PHE A 612 -28.62 -14.07 -17.37
N ASN A 613 -28.57 -14.12 -16.03
CA ASN A 613 -27.81 -15.14 -15.30
C ASN A 613 -28.69 -15.87 -14.28
N THR A 614 -28.62 -17.19 -14.30
CA THR A 614 -29.21 -18.07 -13.28
C THR A 614 -28.44 -18.00 -11.96
N GLU A 615 -29.08 -18.39 -10.85
CA GLU A 615 -28.41 -18.51 -9.55
C GLU A 615 -27.24 -19.51 -9.60
N HIS A 616 -27.36 -20.56 -10.41
CA HIS A 616 -26.31 -21.56 -10.62
C HIS A 616 -25.07 -20.94 -11.29
N GLU A 617 -25.25 -20.16 -12.36
CA GLU A 617 -24.12 -19.50 -13.05
C GLU A 617 -23.44 -18.47 -12.14
N LYS A 618 -24.21 -17.70 -11.35
CA LYS A 618 -23.65 -16.79 -10.35
C LYS A 618 -22.83 -17.55 -9.30
N PHE A 619 -23.33 -18.67 -8.81
CA PHE A 619 -22.60 -19.52 -7.87
C PHE A 619 -21.26 -19.98 -8.47
N VAL A 620 -21.28 -20.48 -9.71
CA VAL A 620 -20.05 -20.93 -10.39
C VAL A 620 -19.08 -19.76 -10.59
N GLN A 621 -19.54 -18.59 -11.02
CA GLN A 621 -18.68 -17.41 -11.23
C GLN A 621 -18.01 -16.92 -9.94
N HIS A 622 -18.74 -16.86 -8.82
CA HIS A 622 -18.20 -16.40 -7.54
C HIS A 622 -17.20 -17.37 -6.94
N PHE A 623 -17.45 -18.67 -7.07
CA PHE A 623 -16.65 -19.72 -6.42
C PHE A 623 -15.72 -20.47 -7.37
N GLU A 624 -15.58 -20.04 -8.63
CA GLU A 624 -14.78 -20.72 -9.66
C GLU A 624 -13.35 -21.04 -9.19
N LEU A 625 -12.67 -20.05 -8.59
CA LEU A 625 -11.29 -20.20 -8.12
C LEU A 625 -11.19 -21.20 -6.96
N LEU A 626 -12.18 -21.21 -6.06
CA LEU A 626 -12.25 -22.14 -4.94
C LEU A 626 -12.59 -23.56 -5.40
N GLN A 627 -13.52 -23.68 -6.37
CA GLN A 627 -13.91 -24.95 -6.97
C GLN A 627 -12.78 -25.60 -7.77
N ARG A 628 -12.04 -24.80 -8.57
CA ARG A 628 -10.87 -25.28 -9.31
C ARG A 628 -9.76 -25.81 -8.38
N ALA A 629 -9.64 -25.21 -7.19
CA ALA A 629 -8.72 -25.65 -6.15
C ALA A 629 -9.27 -26.79 -5.25
N CYS A 630 -10.52 -27.21 -5.46
CA CYS A 630 -11.24 -28.19 -4.64
C CYS A 630 -11.35 -27.80 -3.15
N ILE A 631 -11.70 -26.55 -2.83
CA ILE A 631 -11.73 -26.03 -1.46
C ILE A 631 -13.11 -25.48 -1.10
N PRO A 632 -13.88 -26.09 -0.17
CA PRO A 632 -13.70 -27.44 0.37
C PRO A 632 -14.08 -28.55 -0.63
N ASP A 633 -13.57 -29.76 -0.41
CA ASP A 633 -13.96 -30.94 -1.19
C ASP A 633 -15.49 -31.17 -1.08
N HIS A 634 -16.12 -31.56 -2.19
CA HIS A 634 -17.56 -31.89 -2.30
C HIS A 634 -18.55 -30.72 -2.14
N VAL A 635 -18.08 -29.47 -2.13
CA VAL A 635 -18.98 -28.30 -2.12
C VAL A 635 -19.49 -28.01 -3.54
N SER A 636 -20.81 -28.07 -3.72
CA SER A 636 -21.47 -27.88 -5.01
C SER A 636 -22.75 -27.06 -4.89
N TYR A 637 -23.22 -26.49 -6.02
CA TYR A 637 -24.49 -25.77 -6.04
C TYR A 637 -25.69 -26.64 -5.60
N PRO A 638 -25.81 -27.92 -5.98
CA PRO A 638 -26.82 -28.82 -5.41
C PRO A 638 -26.79 -28.88 -3.88
N SER A 639 -25.61 -28.99 -3.26
CA SER A 639 -25.46 -29.01 -1.80
C SER A 639 -25.92 -27.70 -1.15
N TYR A 640 -25.63 -26.56 -1.78
CA TYR A 640 -26.13 -25.25 -1.36
C TYR A 640 -27.66 -25.18 -1.43
N LYS A 641 -28.24 -25.64 -2.54
CA LYS A 641 -29.69 -25.62 -2.75
C LYS A 641 -30.40 -26.52 -1.74
N GLU A 642 -29.90 -27.73 -1.51
CA GLU A 642 -30.44 -28.66 -0.51
C GLU A 642 -30.44 -28.04 0.90
N SER A 643 -29.33 -27.40 1.28
CA SER A 643 -29.17 -26.77 2.61
C SER A 643 -30.13 -25.57 2.82
N THR A 644 -30.46 -24.84 1.77
CA THR A 644 -31.20 -23.56 1.88
C THR A 644 -32.67 -23.65 1.49
N THR A 645 -33.10 -24.66 0.74
CA THR A 645 -34.49 -24.79 0.25
C THR A 645 -35.51 -24.95 1.38
N HIS A 646 -35.13 -25.59 2.48
CA HIS A 646 -36.03 -25.87 3.61
C HIS A 646 -35.88 -24.90 4.79
N ALA A 647 -35.04 -23.86 4.65
CA ALA A 647 -34.86 -22.85 5.68
C ALA A 647 -36.15 -22.04 5.90
N ARG A 648 -36.58 -21.94 7.17
CA ARG A 648 -37.76 -21.20 7.63
C ARG A 648 -37.46 -20.43 8.90
N PHE A 649 -38.24 -19.38 9.21
CA PHE A 649 -38.07 -18.61 10.45
C PHE A 649 -38.30 -19.46 11.70
N SER A 650 -39.20 -20.45 11.64
CA SER A 650 -39.44 -21.37 12.75
C SER A 650 -38.20 -22.22 13.06
N THR A 651 -37.48 -22.69 12.04
CA THR A 651 -36.22 -23.40 12.18
C THR A 651 -35.13 -22.49 12.76
N LEU A 652 -35.04 -21.25 12.28
CA LEU A 652 -34.10 -20.27 12.81
C LEU A 652 -34.37 -19.92 14.29
N ALA A 653 -35.64 -19.86 14.71
CA ALA A 653 -35.99 -19.60 16.10
C ALA A 653 -35.64 -20.77 17.04
N MET A 654 -35.61 -22.00 16.52
CA MET A 654 -35.16 -23.19 17.28
C MET A 654 -33.65 -23.20 17.49
N TYR A 655 -32.88 -22.84 16.46
CA TYR A 655 -31.42 -22.77 16.53
C TYR A 655 -30.96 -21.32 16.76
N ASN A 656 -30.73 -20.97 18.03
CA ASN A 656 -30.34 -19.61 18.43
C ASN A 656 -28.86 -19.27 18.13
N TYR A 657 -28.45 -19.43 16.87
CA TYR A 657 -27.07 -19.23 16.39
C TYR A 657 -26.44 -17.91 16.86
N PHE A 658 -27.20 -16.81 16.82
CA PHE A 658 -26.72 -15.48 17.25
C PHE A 658 -26.49 -15.40 18.77
N LYS A 659 -27.30 -16.11 19.57
CA LYS A 659 -27.14 -16.17 21.03
C LYS A 659 -25.91 -17.01 21.40
N ASP A 660 -25.68 -18.10 20.68
CA ASP A 660 -24.49 -18.93 20.85
C ASP A 660 -23.22 -18.17 20.45
N ALA A 661 -23.23 -17.45 19.32
CA ALA A 661 -22.16 -16.55 18.92
C ALA A 661 -21.89 -15.48 20.00
N GLN A 662 -22.94 -14.86 20.56
CA GLN A 662 -22.79 -13.87 21.63
C GLN A 662 -22.20 -14.47 22.91
N ARG A 663 -22.59 -15.70 23.29
CA ARG A 663 -22.04 -16.41 24.44
C ARG A 663 -20.54 -16.68 24.24
N ILE A 664 -20.18 -17.25 23.10
CA ILE A 664 -18.79 -17.58 22.75
C ILE A 664 -17.95 -16.29 22.70
N ALA A 665 -18.45 -15.21 22.11
CA ALA A 665 -17.74 -13.94 22.05
C ALA A 665 -17.42 -13.36 23.45
N LYS A 666 -18.34 -13.52 24.42
CA LYS A 666 -18.10 -13.10 25.81
C LYS A 666 -17.00 -13.92 26.48
N GLU A 667 -16.99 -15.23 26.25
CA GLU A 667 -15.97 -16.16 26.78
C GLU A 667 -14.58 -15.94 26.16
N VAL A 668 -14.55 -15.64 24.86
CA VAL A 668 -13.31 -15.29 24.16
C VAL A 668 -12.75 -13.98 24.71
N LYS A 669 -13.59 -12.96 24.92
CA LYS A 669 -13.18 -11.66 25.46
C LYS A 669 -12.59 -11.76 26.88
N SER A 670 -13.15 -12.60 27.75
CA SER A 670 -12.60 -12.84 29.10
C SER A 670 -11.30 -13.66 29.09
N SER A 671 -11.07 -14.44 28.03
CA SER A 671 -9.84 -15.23 27.88
C SER A 671 -8.64 -14.38 27.45
N PHE A 672 -8.85 -13.34 26.62
CA PHE A 672 -7.79 -12.44 26.14
C PHE A 672 -7.38 -11.33 27.12
N SER A 673 -8.14 -11.08 28.19
CA SER A 673 -7.80 -10.04 29.19
C SER A 673 -6.59 -10.38 30.07
N ASN A 674 -6.11 -11.63 30.04
CA ASN A 674 -5.02 -12.12 30.89
C ASN A 674 -3.65 -12.23 30.20
N ASP A 675 -3.55 -11.86 28.91
CA ASP A 675 -2.32 -12.01 28.11
C ASP A 675 -1.59 -10.65 27.97
N PRO A 676 -0.35 -10.46 28.46
CA PRO A 676 0.37 -9.19 28.38
C PRO A 676 0.70 -8.76 26.93
N GLU A 677 0.75 -9.67 25.96
CA GLU A 677 0.87 -9.33 24.53
C GLU A 677 -0.43 -8.68 23.97
N SER A 678 -1.56 -8.82 24.67
CA SER A 678 -2.81 -8.12 24.36
C SER A 678 -2.80 -6.65 24.80
N ARG A 679 -1.73 -6.13 25.42
CA ARG A 679 -1.63 -4.69 25.77
C ARG A 679 -1.14 -3.79 24.64
N LEU A 680 -0.37 -4.31 23.68
CA LEU A 680 -0.30 -3.71 22.33
C LEU A 680 -1.64 -3.91 21.57
N GLY A 681 -2.43 -4.86 22.07
CA GLY A 681 -3.82 -5.12 21.72
C GLY A 681 -4.88 -4.31 22.47
N GLY A 682 -4.55 -3.13 23.03
CA GLY A 682 -5.55 -2.19 23.58
C GLY A 682 -6.58 -1.66 22.57
N ARG A 683 -6.46 -2.02 21.29
CA ARG A 683 -7.47 -1.77 20.22
C ARG A 683 -8.29 -3.01 19.82
N TRP A 684 -8.14 -4.15 20.49
CA TRP A 684 -8.91 -5.37 20.17
C TRP A 684 -10.41 -5.24 20.46
N GLY A 685 -10.82 -4.25 21.25
CA GLY A 685 -12.23 -3.93 21.47
C GLY A 685 -12.86 -2.97 20.45
N ARG A 686 -12.09 -2.40 19.51
CA ARG A 686 -12.60 -1.41 18.54
C ARG A 686 -12.49 -1.80 17.07
N ASN A 687 -11.62 -2.76 16.71
CA ASN A 687 -11.37 -3.13 15.30
C ASN A 687 -11.50 -4.65 15.01
N VAL A 688 -12.34 -5.36 15.76
CA VAL A 688 -13.04 -6.55 15.21
C VAL A 688 -13.87 -6.04 14.01
N PRO A 689 -13.99 -6.75 12.88
CA PRO A 689 -14.80 -6.28 11.75
C PRO A 689 -16.29 -6.25 12.15
N PHE A 690 -16.68 -5.21 12.90
CA PHE A 690 -18.04 -4.79 13.13
C PHE A 690 -18.60 -4.04 11.91
N GLY A 691 -18.09 -4.33 10.70
CA GLY A 691 -18.80 -4.06 9.45
C GLY A 691 -20.08 -4.91 9.31
N TRP A 692 -20.23 -5.96 10.14
CA TRP A 692 -21.47 -6.76 10.20
C TRP A 692 -22.59 -6.07 11.01
N ILE A 693 -22.31 -4.93 11.69
CA ILE A 693 -23.33 -4.15 12.43
C ILE A 693 -24.15 -3.22 11.52
N HIS A 694 -23.91 -3.12 10.21
CA HIS A 694 -24.89 -2.49 9.33
C HIS A 694 -26.22 -3.25 9.21
N PHE A 695 -26.31 -4.48 9.74
CA PHE A 695 -27.58 -5.22 9.82
C PHE A 695 -28.48 -4.79 11.00
N SER A 696 -27.96 -4.15 12.05
CA SER A 696 -28.83 -3.65 13.14
C SER A 696 -29.72 -2.50 12.71
N SER A 697 -29.34 -1.75 11.67
CA SER A 697 -30.14 -0.66 11.10
C SER A 697 -31.18 -1.15 10.08
N TYR A 698 -31.03 -2.37 9.54
CA TYR A 698 -31.98 -3.00 8.62
C TYR A 698 -32.96 -3.97 9.30
N LEU A 699 -32.66 -4.38 10.55
CA LEU A 699 -33.51 -5.23 11.40
C LEU A 699 -34.40 -4.43 12.39
N LYS A 700 -34.51 -3.12 12.20
CA LYS A 700 -35.49 -2.27 12.91
C LYS A 700 -36.63 -1.87 12.02
#